data_AF-A0A4V1AXY5-F1
#
_entry.id   AF-A0A4V1AXY5-F1
#
_cell.length_a   1.000
_cell.length_b   1.000
_cell.length_c   1.000
_cell.angle_alpha   90.00
_cell.angle_beta   90.00
_cell.angle_gamma   90.00
#
_symmetry.space_group_name_H-M   'P 1'
#
loop_
_entity.id
_entity.type
_entity.pdbx_description
1 polymer ?
#
loop_
_entity_poly.entity_id
_entity_poly.type
_entity_poly.pdbx_seq_one_letter_code
_entity_poly.pdbx_strand_id
1 'polypeptide(L)'
;MNLLNQSWEKYLRFIFMLLAVGLFSSGVVTFIASNWELLTKFQKLYGVQVLLVVVTLVATWIYRRESRQQSPIKSYALFFVSLIVIGALLALIGQIYQTGADPWQLFALWTLLQLPLLLCLPNIAGALLFLATLNITLLRYQFVHHIDASFIIGVNLLLLAVIEATKSRLYDPWRVVNKIQNVILVAVLGWFVVENTQLIPITWLISIGLLWFYRTRRLDLFNLSVHFAYLIASVNVWLLDQLELGGLMFSSLITLFALFFVAYYVKKSFGAYLSQRQSHLAVQLLYLFLIALGTGMLVLCIALFVVQDEAYTLLFTTAILLIPAFAFRKKGNYLELSAICFLVASGTWTAFCLFLDISSWMGLTLSITASVIVYLINQQHWVRTVVVLQILFILFEHFYAFNDFYSSEYEHEMFFYHFFSSYSFYWLSLGSLICFYWMGRTRFDLRSMAWGFLLFYVYFVFSKSLFSYHMEADELPQINTFSDFFHLATFDLFNRPWDIHSFLSLVASLYAVVTFLLLHKAQQRPIHWLIAIGILFLSISFISVPLLIFCIALLLLAYTKQSRPIFVFSLVIAIASLAEYYYSLKLPLLYKSYLLLSVGVAFSLIVISLYRQYPEQQEHIQGHSSYTKRIPITALVTLILTLGVAQFTIHQNEDVLENGESIVLKLAPRDPRSLMQGDYMELHYELLNQVGDALPNEEMTNSKAYALLTLDEQRIATLCRIEFEKPQYFDGCAQGIYLPVTLNSYGDLSLPTQQFFFPEGKGEYFNQAEYGEYRFKEGKALLLRLLNTELQGL
;
A
#
# COMPACT_ATOMS: atom_id res chain seq x y z
N MET A 1 3.03 11.29 -25.16
CA MET A 1 3.67 12.51 -24.63
C MET A 1 4.60 12.13 -23.48
N ASN A 2 5.85 12.59 -23.49
CA ASN A 2 6.82 12.24 -22.44
C ASN A 2 6.85 13.37 -21.41
N LEU A 3 6.25 13.18 -20.23
CA LEU A 3 6.13 14.19 -19.16
C LEU A 3 7.47 14.88 -18.84
N LEU A 4 8.55 14.10 -18.82
CA LEU A 4 9.90 14.55 -18.50
C LEU A 4 10.58 15.37 -19.62
N ASN A 5 9.97 15.45 -20.81
CA ASN A 5 10.46 16.25 -21.93
C ASN A 5 9.70 17.58 -22.07
N GLN A 6 8.74 17.86 -21.19
CA GLN A 6 8.02 19.13 -21.17
C GLN A 6 8.86 20.22 -20.50
N SER A 7 8.39 21.48 -20.59
CA SER A 7 9.04 22.57 -19.86
C SER A 7 8.96 22.32 -18.34
N TRP A 8 9.91 22.89 -17.61
CA TRP A 8 9.99 22.75 -16.15
C TRP A 8 8.70 23.20 -15.45
N GLU A 9 8.07 24.26 -15.95
CA GLU A 9 6.82 24.80 -15.41
C GLU A 9 5.65 23.84 -15.62
N LYS A 10 5.55 23.19 -16.79
CA LYS A 10 4.55 22.14 -17.05
C LYS A 10 4.76 20.94 -16.11
N TYR A 11 6.02 20.57 -15.87
CA TYR A 11 6.36 19.51 -14.93
C TYR A 11 5.99 19.84 -13.48
N LEU A 12 6.33 21.05 -13.01
CA LEU A 12 5.98 21.51 -11.67
C LEU A 12 4.46 21.57 -11.47
N ARG A 13 3.71 22.07 -12.44
CA ARG A 13 2.24 22.04 -12.40
C ARG A 13 1.70 20.65 -12.19
N PHE A 14 2.23 19.67 -12.93
CA PHE A 14 1.80 18.29 -12.82
C PHE A 14 2.12 17.70 -11.44
N ILE A 15 3.35 17.85 -10.94
CA ILE A 15 3.72 17.35 -9.60
C ILE A 15 2.90 18.01 -8.51
N PHE A 16 2.81 19.34 -8.49
CA PHE A 16 2.07 20.03 -7.43
C PHE A 16 0.58 19.75 -7.50
N MET A 17 0.02 19.52 -8.69
CA MET A 17 -1.36 19.06 -8.82
C MET A 17 -1.54 17.65 -8.27
N LEU A 18 -0.62 16.73 -8.59
CA LEU A 18 -0.64 15.37 -8.05
C LEU A 18 -0.54 15.39 -6.52
N LEU A 19 0.40 16.15 -5.96
CA LEU A 19 0.58 16.29 -4.51
C LEU A 19 -0.63 16.98 -3.87
N ALA A 20 -1.17 18.05 -4.48
CA ALA A 20 -2.35 18.74 -3.98
C ALA A 20 -3.56 17.81 -3.90
N VAL A 21 -3.86 17.09 -4.98
CA VAL A 21 -4.99 16.15 -5.03
C VAL A 21 -4.77 14.97 -4.08
N GLY A 22 -3.57 14.40 -4.04
CA GLY A 22 -3.24 13.28 -3.17
C GLY A 22 -3.35 13.64 -1.69
N LEU A 23 -2.69 14.71 -1.26
CA LEU A 23 -2.71 15.16 0.14
C LEU A 23 -4.09 15.68 0.55
N PHE A 24 -4.79 16.43 -0.30
CA PHE A 24 -6.14 16.90 0.01
C PHE A 24 -7.12 15.73 0.16
N SER A 25 -7.09 14.77 -0.78
CA SER A 25 -8.00 13.63 -0.71
C SER A 25 -7.71 12.73 0.49
N SER A 26 -6.42 12.47 0.77
CA SER A 26 -6.01 11.77 1.98
C SER A 26 -6.44 12.51 3.24
N GLY A 27 -6.27 13.84 3.28
CA GLY A 27 -6.71 14.68 4.39
C GLY A 27 -8.22 14.63 4.62
N VAL A 28 -9.04 14.61 3.57
CA VAL A 28 -10.51 14.46 3.69
C VAL A 28 -10.87 13.09 4.29
N VAL A 29 -10.25 12.02 3.82
CA VAL A 29 -10.51 10.66 4.35
C VAL A 29 -10.08 10.56 5.82
N THR A 30 -8.88 11.04 6.17
CA THR A 30 -8.38 11.05 7.55
C THR A 30 -9.22 11.96 8.46
N PHE A 31 -9.69 13.10 7.95
CA PHE A 31 -10.58 13.98 8.70
C PHE A 31 -11.86 13.23 9.08
N ILE A 32 -12.49 12.55 8.13
CA ILE A 32 -13.71 11.77 8.37
C ILE A 32 -13.45 10.61 9.34
N ALA A 33 -12.34 9.89 9.16
CA ALA A 33 -11.95 8.77 10.03
C ALA A 33 -11.81 9.17 11.51
N SER A 34 -11.33 10.39 11.79
CA SER A 34 -11.11 10.89 13.17
C SER A 34 -12.36 11.00 14.06
N ASN A 35 -13.57 10.86 13.50
CA ASN A 35 -14.83 10.72 14.23
C ASN A 35 -15.10 11.80 15.31
N TRP A 36 -15.44 13.01 14.89
CA TRP A 36 -15.56 14.18 15.79
C TRP A 36 -16.57 14.02 16.93
N GLU A 37 -16.15 14.19 18.18
CA GLU A 37 -17.03 14.11 19.36
C GLU A 37 -18.07 15.25 19.41
N LEU A 38 -17.70 16.46 18.97
CA LEU A 38 -18.55 17.66 19.05
C LEU A 38 -19.71 17.70 18.05
N LEU A 39 -19.71 16.85 17.02
CA LEU A 39 -20.71 16.87 15.96
C LEU A 39 -21.72 15.74 16.14
N THR A 40 -23.00 16.07 16.02
CA THR A 40 -24.08 15.07 15.98
C THR A 40 -23.97 14.20 14.72
N LYS A 41 -24.52 12.98 14.75
CA LYS A 41 -24.54 12.06 13.59
C LYS A 41 -25.02 12.72 12.30
N PHE A 42 -26.09 13.52 12.36
CA PHE A 42 -26.65 14.19 11.19
C PHE A 42 -25.77 15.34 10.68
N GLN A 43 -25.13 16.09 11.58
CA GLN A 43 -24.17 17.13 11.16
C GLN A 43 -22.99 16.51 10.41
N LYS A 44 -22.48 15.36 10.86
CA LYS A 44 -21.42 14.62 10.16
C LYS A 44 -21.89 14.20 8.76
N LEU A 45 -23.03 13.50 8.67
CA LEU A 45 -23.57 12.97 7.42
C LEU A 45 -23.88 14.08 6.41
N TYR A 46 -24.67 15.09 6.79
CA TYR A 46 -25.04 16.17 5.90
C TYR A 46 -23.84 17.08 5.58
N GLY A 47 -22.89 17.24 6.49
CA GLY A 47 -21.64 17.96 6.23
C GLY A 47 -20.85 17.36 5.07
N VAL A 48 -20.67 16.03 5.06
CA VAL A 48 -19.98 15.33 3.96
C VAL A 48 -20.80 15.32 2.66
N GLN A 49 -22.14 15.24 2.74
CA GLN A 49 -23.00 15.38 1.57
C GLN A 49 -22.89 16.79 0.94
N VAL A 50 -22.88 17.84 1.76
CA VAL A 50 -22.68 19.23 1.29
C VAL A 50 -21.29 19.37 0.65
N LEU A 51 -20.25 18.81 1.26
CA LEU A 51 -18.91 18.78 0.67
C LEU A 51 -18.92 18.13 -0.71
N LEU A 52 -19.57 16.96 -0.85
CA LEU A 52 -19.71 16.26 -2.13
C LEU A 52 -20.40 17.16 -3.16
N VAL A 53 -21.56 17.75 -2.83
CA VAL A 53 -22.30 18.66 -3.71
C VAL A 53 -21.42 19.82 -4.16
N VAL A 54 -20.74 20.50 -3.23
CA VAL A 54 -19.88 21.65 -3.53
C VAL A 54 -18.75 21.24 -4.46
N VAL A 55 -18.03 20.16 -4.16
CA VAL A 55 -16.90 19.70 -4.98
C VAL A 55 -17.37 19.31 -6.39
N THR A 56 -18.48 18.56 -6.52
CA THR A 56 -19.03 18.18 -7.84
C THR A 56 -19.50 19.39 -8.65
N LEU A 57 -20.17 20.36 -8.01
CA LEU A 57 -20.63 21.59 -8.69
C LEU A 57 -19.46 22.46 -9.13
N VAL A 58 -18.44 22.63 -8.29
CA VAL A 58 -17.22 23.37 -8.64
C VAL A 58 -16.47 22.65 -9.76
N ALA A 59 -16.32 21.33 -9.72
CA ALA A 59 -15.72 20.54 -10.80
C ALA A 59 -16.45 20.77 -12.12
N THR A 60 -17.79 20.76 -12.08
CA THR A 60 -18.65 20.98 -13.24
C THR A 60 -18.55 22.40 -13.79
N TRP A 61 -18.48 23.41 -12.90
CA TRP A 61 -18.30 24.81 -13.28
C TRP A 61 -16.93 25.05 -13.93
N ILE A 62 -15.86 24.52 -13.33
CA ILE A 62 -14.50 24.60 -13.89
C ILE A 62 -14.44 23.89 -15.24
N TYR A 63 -15.03 22.70 -15.37
CA TYR A 63 -15.10 21.96 -16.63
C TYR A 63 -15.75 22.80 -17.75
N ARG A 64 -16.87 23.48 -17.46
CA ARG A 64 -17.53 24.37 -18.44
C ARG A 64 -16.61 25.53 -18.87
N ARG A 65 -15.81 26.07 -17.96
CA ARG A 65 -14.86 27.16 -18.25
C ARG A 65 -13.66 26.65 -19.05
N GLU A 66 -13.05 25.55 -18.62
CA GLU A 66 -11.89 24.94 -19.29
C GLU A 66 -12.23 24.43 -20.68
N SER A 67 -13.45 23.96 -20.89
CA SER A 67 -13.87 23.48 -22.20
C SER A 67 -13.97 24.60 -23.25
N ARG A 68 -14.25 25.84 -22.83
CA ARG A 68 -14.12 27.03 -23.70
C ARG A 68 -12.66 27.35 -24.04
N GLN A 69 -11.72 26.88 -23.22
CA GLN A 69 -10.28 27.16 -23.30
C GLN A 69 -9.45 25.96 -23.80
N GLN A 70 -10.10 24.81 -24.10
CA GLN A 70 -9.50 23.56 -24.57
C GLN A 70 -8.40 22.95 -23.66
N SER A 71 -8.48 23.14 -22.35
CA SER A 71 -7.48 22.62 -21.38
C SER A 71 -8.12 22.04 -20.10
N PRO A 72 -8.72 20.83 -20.12
CA PRO A 72 -9.58 20.34 -19.03
C PRO A 72 -8.86 19.80 -17.78
N ILE A 73 -7.58 20.08 -17.54
CA ILE A 73 -6.78 19.34 -16.54
C ILE A 73 -7.31 19.53 -15.09
N LYS A 74 -7.78 20.73 -14.71
CA LYS A 74 -8.19 21.00 -13.31
C LYS A 74 -9.52 20.32 -12.98
N SER A 75 -10.42 20.23 -13.95
CA SER A 75 -11.70 19.57 -13.74
C SER A 75 -11.55 18.06 -13.50
N TYR A 76 -10.61 17.36 -14.17
CA TYR A 76 -10.32 15.94 -13.87
C TYR A 76 -9.86 15.74 -12.42
N ALA A 77 -8.99 16.62 -11.90
CA ALA A 77 -8.53 16.57 -10.52
C ALA A 77 -9.69 16.68 -9.52
N LEU A 78 -10.60 17.64 -9.71
CA LEU A 78 -11.75 17.82 -8.81
C LEU A 78 -12.80 16.70 -8.95
N PHE A 79 -13.01 16.18 -10.15
CA PHE A 79 -13.87 15.00 -10.32
C PHE A 79 -13.29 13.78 -9.60
N PHE A 80 -11.97 13.60 -9.61
CA PHE A 80 -11.33 12.55 -8.82
C PHE A 80 -11.53 12.74 -7.31
N VAL A 81 -11.37 13.97 -6.79
CA VAL A 81 -11.69 14.29 -5.39
C VAL A 81 -13.16 13.96 -5.09
N SER A 82 -14.09 14.33 -5.98
CA SER A 82 -15.51 13.98 -5.84
C SER A 82 -15.72 12.47 -5.72
N LEU A 83 -15.04 11.65 -6.53
CA LEU A 83 -15.13 10.19 -6.45
C LEU A 83 -14.58 9.64 -5.12
N ILE A 84 -13.59 10.29 -4.51
CA ILE A 84 -13.08 9.91 -3.18
C ILE A 84 -14.09 10.28 -2.09
N VAL A 85 -14.70 11.47 -2.16
CA VAL A 85 -15.73 11.89 -1.19
C VAL A 85 -16.94 10.96 -1.22
N ILE A 86 -17.30 10.37 -2.36
CA ILE A 86 -18.32 9.30 -2.43
C ILE A 86 -17.95 8.13 -1.51
N GLY A 87 -16.73 7.61 -1.61
CA GLY A 87 -16.26 6.53 -0.75
C GLY A 87 -16.23 6.92 0.72
N ALA A 88 -15.76 8.14 1.02
CA ALA A 88 -15.70 8.65 2.38
C ALA A 88 -17.09 8.83 3.01
N LEU A 89 -18.10 9.22 2.23
CA LEU A 89 -19.50 9.28 2.68
C LEU A 89 -20.04 7.89 3.01
N LEU A 90 -19.77 6.88 2.17
CA LEU A 90 -20.19 5.50 2.42
C LEU A 90 -19.51 4.92 3.67
N ALA A 91 -18.22 5.20 3.85
CA ALA A 91 -17.47 4.81 5.05
C ALA A 91 -18.04 5.48 6.31
N LEU A 92 -18.35 6.78 6.25
CA LEU A 92 -18.95 7.51 7.38
C LEU A 92 -20.33 6.95 7.76
N ILE A 93 -21.15 6.55 6.78
CA ILE A 93 -22.43 5.87 7.07
C ILE A 93 -22.17 4.56 7.81
N GLY A 94 -21.21 3.74 7.33
CA GLY A 94 -20.84 2.50 8.02
C GLY A 94 -20.33 2.73 9.44
N GLN A 95 -19.52 3.78 9.64
CA GLN A 95 -18.98 4.20 10.93
C GLN A 95 -20.08 4.65 11.90
N ILE A 96 -21.01 5.51 11.46
CA ILE A 96 -22.07 6.07 12.32
C ILE A 96 -23.08 5.02 12.76
N TYR A 97 -23.44 4.10 11.85
CA TYR A 97 -24.44 3.07 12.11
C TYR A 97 -23.83 1.73 12.52
N GLN A 98 -22.51 1.69 12.74
CA GLN A 98 -21.78 0.50 13.19
C GLN A 98 -22.10 -0.73 12.35
N THR A 99 -22.23 -0.62 11.02
CA THR A 99 -22.73 -1.73 10.15
C THR A 99 -21.68 -2.85 9.91
N GLY A 100 -20.80 -3.07 10.90
CA GLY A 100 -19.50 -3.73 10.78
C GLY A 100 -19.50 -5.25 10.68
N ALA A 101 -20.05 -5.83 9.62
CA ALA A 101 -19.69 -7.21 9.24
C ALA A 101 -18.97 -7.29 7.90
N ASP A 102 -19.39 -6.51 6.90
CA ASP A 102 -19.00 -6.79 5.53
C ASP A 102 -18.63 -5.53 4.74
N PRO A 103 -17.34 -5.11 4.78
CA PRO A 103 -16.89 -3.93 4.04
C PRO A 103 -17.01 -4.10 2.52
N TRP A 104 -17.28 -5.30 2.00
CA TRP A 104 -17.45 -5.52 0.56
C TRP A 104 -18.60 -4.70 -0.03
N GLN A 105 -19.71 -4.49 0.70
CA GLN A 105 -20.87 -3.74 0.18
C GLN A 105 -20.52 -2.26 -0.04
N LEU A 106 -19.76 -1.68 0.88
CA LEU A 106 -19.24 -0.32 0.77
C LEU A 106 -18.42 -0.17 -0.51
N PHE A 107 -17.43 -1.04 -0.70
CA PHE A 107 -16.57 -0.97 -1.89
C PHE A 107 -17.34 -1.31 -3.18
N ALA A 108 -18.34 -2.18 -3.13
CA ALA A 108 -19.20 -2.50 -4.27
C ALA A 108 -20.00 -1.29 -4.73
N LEU A 109 -20.71 -0.63 -3.79
CA LEU A 109 -21.47 0.58 -4.05
C LEU A 109 -20.55 1.71 -4.55
N TRP A 110 -19.38 1.86 -3.93
CA TRP A 110 -18.40 2.84 -4.37
C TRP A 110 -17.94 2.57 -5.81
N THR A 111 -17.65 1.31 -6.15
CA THR A 111 -17.25 0.90 -7.50
C THR A 111 -18.34 1.23 -8.53
N LEU A 112 -19.60 0.91 -8.21
CA LEU A 112 -20.75 1.17 -9.10
C LEU A 112 -20.99 2.67 -9.31
N LEU A 113 -20.92 3.47 -8.25
CA LEU A 113 -21.16 4.91 -8.32
C LEU A 113 -20.07 5.66 -9.12
N GLN A 114 -18.88 5.09 -9.27
CA GLN A 114 -17.81 5.65 -10.10
C GLN A 114 -18.06 5.47 -11.61
N LEU A 115 -18.77 4.41 -12.02
CA LEU A 115 -18.91 4.01 -13.43
C LEU A 115 -19.45 5.11 -14.36
N PRO A 116 -20.55 5.82 -14.05
CA PRO A 116 -21.11 6.80 -14.99
C PRO A 116 -20.12 7.90 -15.35
N LEU A 117 -19.34 8.36 -14.36
CA LEU A 117 -18.33 9.38 -14.55
C LEU A 117 -17.11 8.84 -15.26
N LEU A 118 -16.62 7.64 -14.91
CA LEU A 118 -15.46 7.03 -15.56
C LEU A 118 -15.71 6.73 -17.05
N LEU A 119 -16.92 6.31 -17.42
CA LEU A 119 -17.28 6.04 -18.81
C LEU A 119 -17.33 7.31 -19.67
N CYS A 120 -17.74 8.44 -19.08
CA CYS A 120 -17.86 9.72 -19.80
C CYS A 120 -16.59 10.58 -19.73
N LEU A 121 -15.78 10.42 -18.67
CA LEU A 121 -14.50 11.08 -18.42
C LEU A 121 -13.40 10.05 -18.11
N PRO A 122 -13.04 9.19 -19.08
CA PRO A 122 -11.99 8.19 -18.89
C PRO A 122 -10.66 8.86 -18.57
N ASN A 123 -10.05 8.49 -17.45
CA ASN A 123 -8.77 9.00 -17.00
C ASN A 123 -8.03 7.97 -16.14
N ILE A 124 -6.71 8.11 -16.03
CA ILE A 124 -5.85 7.15 -15.32
C ILE A 124 -6.24 7.04 -13.84
N ALA A 125 -6.39 8.15 -13.14
CA ALA A 125 -6.64 8.15 -11.69
C ALA A 125 -7.98 7.47 -11.32
N GLY A 126 -9.07 7.83 -12.02
CA GLY A 126 -10.38 7.21 -11.84
C GLY A 126 -10.40 5.73 -12.23
N ALA A 127 -9.66 5.33 -13.27
CA ALA A 127 -9.54 3.92 -13.63
C ALA A 127 -8.77 3.12 -12.56
N LEU A 128 -7.71 3.68 -11.97
CA LEU A 128 -6.98 3.02 -10.88
C LEU A 128 -7.82 2.91 -9.61
N LEU A 129 -8.59 3.95 -9.25
CA LEU A 129 -9.53 3.90 -8.13
C LEU A 129 -10.60 2.83 -8.36
N PHE A 130 -11.15 2.74 -9.58
CA PHE A 130 -12.10 1.70 -9.96
C PHE A 130 -11.50 0.29 -9.84
N LEU A 131 -10.28 0.07 -10.35
CA LEU A 131 -9.60 -1.21 -10.24
C LEU A 131 -9.34 -1.61 -8.77
N ALA A 132 -8.93 -0.65 -7.94
CA ALA A 132 -8.70 -0.89 -6.52
C ALA A 132 -10.01 -1.25 -5.80
N THR A 133 -11.04 -0.41 -5.92
CA THR A 133 -12.34 -0.62 -5.25
C THR A 133 -13.03 -1.89 -5.71
N LEU A 134 -12.98 -2.24 -7.01
CA LEU A 134 -13.56 -3.48 -7.52
C LEU A 134 -12.82 -4.72 -7.00
N ASN A 135 -11.49 -4.73 -7.00
CA ASN A 135 -10.75 -5.90 -6.52
C ASN A 135 -10.83 -6.07 -5.00
N ILE A 136 -10.88 -4.98 -4.23
CA ILE A 136 -11.17 -5.05 -2.79
C ILE A 136 -12.58 -5.62 -2.57
N THR A 137 -13.56 -5.20 -3.37
CA THR A 137 -14.92 -5.76 -3.33
C THR A 137 -14.90 -7.27 -3.57
N LEU A 138 -14.25 -7.73 -4.65
CA LEU A 138 -14.18 -9.14 -5.00
C LEU A 138 -13.46 -9.97 -3.92
N LEU A 139 -12.34 -9.45 -3.39
CA LEU A 139 -11.57 -10.12 -2.33
C LEU A 139 -12.36 -10.24 -1.03
N ARG A 140 -13.04 -9.17 -0.60
CA ARG A 140 -13.87 -9.20 0.61
C ARG A 140 -15.16 -10.01 0.43
N TYR A 141 -15.76 -9.97 -0.76
CA TYR A 141 -16.91 -10.81 -1.09
C TYR A 141 -16.54 -12.29 -1.09
N GLN A 142 -15.37 -12.63 -1.61
CA GLN A 142 -14.84 -14.00 -1.59
C GLN A 142 -14.67 -14.54 -0.18
N PHE A 143 -14.12 -13.71 0.71
CA PHE A 143 -13.90 -14.07 2.11
C PHE A 143 -15.20 -14.48 2.85
N VAL A 144 -16.34 -13.92 2.43
CA VAL A 144 -17.64 -14.12 3.09
C VAL A 144 -18.48 -15.20 2.40
N HIS A 145 -18.44 -15.25 1.07
CA HIS A 145 -19.37 -16.03 0.27
C HIS A 145 -18.75 -17.27 -0.40
N HIS A 146 -17.43 -17.46 -0.30
CA HIS A 146 -16.69 -18.56 -0.92
C HIS A 146 -17.04 -18.76 -2.40
N ILE A 147 -17.09 -17.67 -3.17
CA ILE A 147 -17.20 -17.77 -4.62
C ILE A 147 -16.00 -18.51 -5.21
N ASP A 148 -16.21 -19.20 -6.33
CA ASP A 148 -15.09 -19.80 -7.02
C ASP A 148 -14.16 -18.69 -7.54
N ALA A 149 -12.86 -18.80 -7.23
CA ALA A 149 -11.84 -17.88 -7.69
C ALA A 149 -11.77 -17.82 -9.24
N SER A 150 -12.30 -18.82 -9.95
CA SER A 150 -12.53 -18.77 -11.40
C SER A 150 -13.39 -17.57 -11.83
N PHE A 151 -14.37 -17.16 -11.01
CA PHE A 151 -15.18 -15.97 -11.24
C PHE A 151 -14.34 -14.69 -11.17
N ILE A 152 -13.49 -14.56 -10.14
CA ILE A 152 -12.61 -13.39 -9.94
C ILE A 152 -11.60 -13.27 -11.08
N ILE A 153 -11.05 -14.40 -11.54
CA ILE A 153 -10.19 -14.48 -12.72
C ILE A 153 -10.95 -14.02 -13.96
N GLY A 154 -12.17 -14.52 -14.17
CA GLY A 154 -13.04 -14.15 -15.30
C GLY A 154 -13.32 -12.64 -15.35
N VAL A 155 -13.68 -12.04 -14.22
CA VAL A 155 -13.88 -10.58 -14.11
C VAL A 155 -12.60 -9.82 -14.45
N ASN A 156 -11.45 -10.22 -13.90
CA ASN A 156 -10.18 -9.54 -14.16
C ASN A 156 -9.69 -9.69 -15.61
N LEU A 157 -9.97 -10.82 -16.27
CA LEU A 157 -9.71 -11.00 -17.70
C LEU A 157 -10.60 -10.11 -18.56
N LEU A 158 -11.90 -10.03 -18.22
CA LEU A 158 -12.84 -9.14 -18.91
C LEU A 158 -12.41 -7.68 -18.78
N LEU A 159 -12.02 -7.24 -17.58
CA LEU A 159 -11.49 -5.90 -17.35
C LEU A 159 -10.24 -5.63 -18.19
N LEU A 160 -9.31 -6.59 -18.24
CA LEU A 160 -8.11 -6.46 -19.06
C LEU A 160 -8.46 -6.30 -20.55
N ALA A 161 -9.42 -7.09 -21.06
CA ALA A 161 -9.91 -6.99 -22.43
C ALA A 161 -10.55 -5.61 -22.71
N VAL A 162 -11.38 -5.10 -21.78
CA VAL A 162 -11.98 -3.77 -21.87
C VAL A 162 -10.93 -2.67 -21.89
N ILE A 163 -9.90 -2.74 -21.03
CA ILE A 163 -8.79 -1.78 -20.99
C ILE A 163 -8.01 -1.79 -22.32
N GLU A 164 -7.75 -2.97 -22.89
CA GLU A 164 -7.06 -3.10 -24.18
C GLU A 164 -7.88 -2.55 -25.36
N ALA A 165 -9.20 -2.72 -25.31
CA ALA A 165 -10.14 -2.20 -26.28
C ALA A 165 -10.33 -0.67 -26.18
N THR A 166 -10.31 -0.12 -24.96
CA THR A 166 -10.58 1.30 -24.68
C THR A 166 -9.31 2.15 -24.50
N LYS A 167 -8.12 1.61 -24.81
CA LYS A 167 -6.82 2.28 -24.60
C LYS A 167 -6.72 3.71 -25.12
N SER A 168 -7.39 4.05 -26.22
CA SER A 168 -7.33 5.37 -26.84
C SER A 168 -8.13 6.41 -26.06
N ARG A 169 -9.11 5.97 -25.28
CA ARG A 169 -9.98 6.82 -24.47
C ARG A 169 -9.37 7.17 -23.11
N LEU A 170 -8.53 6.30 -22.53
CA LEU A 170 -7.92 6.53 -21.21
C LEU A 170 -6.77 7.55 -21.23
N TYR A 171 -6.29 7.96 -22.41
CA TYR A 171 -5.16 8.88 -22.58
C TYR A 171 -3.93 8.48 -21.74
N ASP A 172 -3.63 7.18 -21.71
CA ASP A 172 -2.58 6.60 -20.89
C ASP A 172 -1.32 6.30 -21.72
N PRO A 173 -0.39 7.27 -21.91
CA PRO A 173 0.79 7.09 -22.74
C PRO A 173 1.78 6.08 -22.16
N TRP A 174 1.72 5.84 -20.84
CA TRP A 174 2.63 4.94 -20.13
C TRP A 174 2.01 3.56 -19.88
N ARG A 175 0.74 3.39 -20.26
CA ARG A 175 -0.05 2.16 -20.07
C ARG A 175 -0.09 1.74 -18.59
N VAL A 176 -0.12 2.71 -17.68
CA VAL A 176 -0.18 2.50 -16.22
C VAL A 176 -1.35 1.60 -15.85
N VAL A 177 -2.55 1.89 -16.37
CA VAL A 177 -3.77 1.13 -16.03
C VAL A 177 -3.65 -0.33 -16.48
N ASN A 178 -3.14 -0.54 -17.69
CA ASN A 178 -2.93 -1.88 -18.24
C ASN A 178 -1.87 -2.67 -17.47
N LYS A 179 -0.75 -2.04 -17.10
CA LYS A 179 0.33 -2.67 -16.34
C LYS A 179 -0.15 -3.07 -14.94
N ILE A 180 -0.85 -2.19 -14.25
CA ILE A 180 -1.42 -2.47 -12.93
C ILE A 180 -2.46 -3.58 -13.02
N GLN A 181 -3.34 -3.58 -14.03
CA GLN A 181 -4.30 -4.68 -14.21
C GLN A 181 -3.63 -6.04 -14.44
N ASN A 182 -2.51 -6.11 -15.18
CA ASN A 182 -1.78 -7.37 -15.35
C ASN A 182 -1.13 -7.84 -14.04
N VAL A 183 -0.65 -6.92 -13.20
CA VAL A 183 -0.11 -7.25 -11.87
C VAL A 183 -1.23 -7.79 -10.97
N ILE A 184 -2.39 -7.13 -10.95
CA ILE A 184 -3.57 -7.60 -10.21
C ILE A 184 -4.00 -8.99 -10.70
N LEU A 185 -4.10 -9.18 -12.03
CA LEU A 185 -4.47 -10.48 -12.59
C LEU A 185 -3.48 -11.58 -12.18
N VAL A 186 -2.17 -11.32 -12.25
CA VAL A 186 -1.16 -12.30 -11.80
C VAL A 186 -1.25 -12.57 -10.30
N ALA A 187 -1.56 -11.57 -9.47
CA ALA A 187 -1.78 -11.78 -8.05
C ALA A 187 -2.99 -12.69 -7.79
N VAL A 188 -4.10 -12.49 -8.51
CA VAL A 188 -5.30 -13.34 -8.45
C VAL A 188 -4.99 -14.76 -8.93
N LEU A 189 -4.26 -14.91 -10.03
CA LEU A 189 -3.83 -16.22 -10.52
C LEU A 189 -2.90 -16.92 -9.51
N GLY A 190 -1.99 -16.17 -8.87
CA GLY A 190 -1.09 -16.67 -7.84
C GLY A 190 -1.82 -17.18 -6.60
N TRP A 191 -2.82 -16.41 -6.12
CA TRP A 191 -3.69 -16.85 -5.04
C TRP A 191 -4.40 -18.15 -5.41
N PHE A 192 -4.96 -18.24 -6.62
CA PHE A 192 -5.64 -19.45 -7.09
C PHE A 192 -4.73 -20.70 -7.13
N VAL A 193 -3.46 -20.52 -7.53
CA VAL A 193 -2.46 -21.61 -7.54
C VAL A 193 -2.21 -22.15 -6.13
N VAL A 194 -2.23 -21.29 -5.10
CA VAL A 194 -1.99 -21.69 -3.71
C VAL A 194 -3.21 -22.41 -3.13
N GLU A 195 -4.43 -22.00 -3.47
CA GLU A 195 -5.65 -22.64 -2.94
C GLU A 195 -6.01 -23.95 -3.65
N ASN A 196 -5.84 -24.03 -4.98
CA ASN A 196 -6.36 -25.13 -5.80
C ASN A 196 -5.33 -25.65 -6.80
N THR A 197 -4.42 -26.51 -6.33
CA THR A 197 -3.29 -27.00 -7.14
C THR A 197 -3.73 -27.83 -8.37
N GLN A 198 -4.92 -28.43 -8.34
CA GLN A 198 -5.47 -29.21 -9.46
C GLN A 198 -5.82 -28.37 -10.71
N LEU A 199 -6.06 -27.06 -10.55
CA LEU A 199 -6.49 -26.17 -11.63
C LEU A 199 -5.37 -25.28 -12.17
N ILE A 200 -4.12 -25.51 -11.73
CA ILE A 200 -2.91 -24.83 -12.20
C ILE A 200 -2.78 -24.80 -13.74
N PRO A 201 -3.05 -25.89 -14.49
CA PRO A 201 -2.91 -25.88 -15.95
C PRO A 201 -3.74 -24.79 -16.64
N ILE A 202 -4.92 -24.46 -16.11
CA ILE A 202 -5.79 -23.41 -16.67
C ILE A 202 -5.12 -22.05 -16.53
N THR A 203 -4.52 -21.75 -15.37
CA THR A 203 -3.80 -20.49 -15.15
C THR A 203 -2.57 -20.35 -16.04
N TRP A 204 -1.90 -21.46 -16.34
CA TRP A 204 -0.79 -21.50 -17.27
C TRP A 204 -1.26 -21.21 -18.69
N LEU A 205 -2.38 -21.80 -19.13
CA LEU A 205 -2.97 -21.51 -20.44
C LEU A 205 -3.35 -20.04 -20.60
N ILE A 206 -3.94 -19.43 -19.56
CA ILE A 206 -4.25 -17.99 -19.55
C ILE A 206 -2.97 -17.16 -19.72
N SER A 207 -1.95 -17.44 -18.89
CA SER A 207 -0.70 -16.68 -18.90
C SER A 207 0.08 -16.87 -20.21
N ILE A 208 0.12 -18.09 -20.76
CA ILE A 208 0.72 -18.39 -22.07
C ILE A 208 -0.04 -17.66 -23.19
N GLY A 209 -1.37 -17.62 -23.14
CA GLY A 209 -2.19 -16.87 -24.08
C GLY A 209 -1.90 -15.37 -24.05
N LEU A 210 -1.74 -14.80 -22.85
CA LEU A 210 -1.36 -13.39 -22.66
C LEU A 210 0.08 -13.12 -23.12
N LEU A 211 1.03 -14.02 -22.85
CA LEU A 211 2.39 -13.95 -23.38
C LEU A 211 2.39 -13.94 -24.92
N TRP A 212 1.59 -14.81 -25.54
CA TRP A 212 1.44 -14.85 -26.99
C TRP A 212 0.82 -13.55 -27.53
N PHE A 213 -0.23 -13.03 -26.88
CA PHE A 213 -0.88 -11.78 -27.28
C PHE A 213 0.06 -10.57 -27.20
N TYR A 214 0.73 -10.37 -26.06
CA TYR A 214 1.68 -9.28 -25.88
C TYR A 214 2.94 -9.47 -26.72
N ARG A 215 3.30 -10.68 -27.13
CA ARG A 215 4.41 -10.88 -28.06
C ARG A 215 4.04 -10.54 -29.50
N THR A 216 2.90 -11.03 -29.98
CA THR A 216 2.56 -11.02 -31.41
C THR A 216 1.73 -9.81 -31.82
N ARG A 217 0.74 -9.42 -31.02
CA ARG A 217 -0.18 -8.33 -31.35
C ARG A 217 0.33 -6.99 -30.85
N ARG A 218 0.91 -6.93 -29.65
CA ARG A 218 1.35 -5.68 -29.01
C ARG A 218 2.51 -5.87 -28.04
N LEU A 219 3.73 -5.68 -28.55
CA LEU A 219 4.95 -5.81 -27.76
C LEU A 219 4.94 -4.91 -26.50
N ASP A 220 4.75 -5.53 -25.33
CA ASP A 220 4.90 -4.90 -24.02
C ASP A 220 5.79 -5.76 -23.12
N LEU A 221 7.05 -5.34 -22.98
CA LEU A 221 8.05 -6.07 -22.20
C LEU A 221 7.69 -6.14 -20.70
N PHE A 222 6.91 -5.19 -20.17
CA PHE A 222 6.49 -5.22 -18.77
C PHE A 222 5.52 -6.38 -18.52
N ASN A 223 4.44 -6.44 -19.31
CA ASN A 223 3.45 -7.50 -19.14
C ASN A 223 4.06 -8.88 -19.45
N LEU A 224 4.93 -8.97 -20.47
CA LEU A 224 5.67 -10.21 -20.74
C LEU A 224 6.50 -10.66 -19.53
N SER A 225 7.17 -9.71 -18.86
CA SER A 225 7.98 -10.01 -17.68
C SER A 225 7.12 -10.49 -16.50
N VAL A 226 6.00 -9.81 -16.25
CA VAL A 226 5.08 -10.15 -15.15
C VAL A 226 4.49 -11.56 -15.32
N HIS A 227 3.98 -11.90 -16.51
CA HIS A 227 3.42 -13.24 -16.78
C HIS A 227 4.49 -14.34 -16.80
N PHE A 228 5.70 -14.02 -17.24
CA PHE A 228 6.80 -14.99 -17.20
C PHE A 228 7.28 -15.27 -15.77
N ALA A 229 7.39 -14.23 -14.92
CA ALA A 229 7.67 -14.39 -13.49
C ALA A 229 6.61 -15.28 -12.81
N TYR A 230 5.34 -15.02 -13.10
CA TYR A 230 4.22 -15.82 -12.61
C TYR A 230 4.31 -17.31 -12.99
N LEU A 231 4.57 -17.63 -14.27
CA LEU A 231 4.66 -19.02 -14.70
C LEU A 231 5.74 -19.78 -13.93
N ILE A 232 6.88 -19.14 -13.66
CA ILE A 232 7.95 -19.78 -12.88
C ILE A 232 7.55 -19.93 -11.42
N ALA A 233 7.02 -18.87 -10.81
CA ALA A 233 6.54 -18.94 -9.44
C ALA A 233 5.50 -20.05 -9.24
N SER A 234 4.52 -20.16 -10.15
CA SER A 234 3.47 -21.18 -10.08
C SER A 234 3.98 -22.60 -10.34
N VAL A 235 4.94 -22.81 -11.24
CA VAL A 235 5.61 -24.12 -11.41
C VAL A 235 6.36 -24.52 -10.14
N ASN A 236 7.02 -23.56 -9.50
CA ASN A 236 7.72 -23.82 -8.24
C ASN A 236 6.75 -24.19 -7.11
N VAL A 237 5.63 -23.48 -6.96
CA VAL A 237 4.58 -23.85 -5.99
C VAL A 237 4.05 -25.25 -6.26
N TRP A 238 3.74 -25.58 -7.52
CA TRP A 238 3.29 -26.91 -7.90
C TRP A 238 4.32 -28.00 -7.57
N LEU A 239 5.61 -27.78 -7.85
CA LEU A 239 6.65 -28.74 -7.52
C LEU A 239 6.80 -28.97 -6.01
N LEU A 240 6.71 -27.90 -5.22
CA LEU A 240 6.79 -27.98 -3.76
C LEU A 240 5.63 -28.77 -3.17
N ASP A 241 4.42 -28.56 -3.69
CA ASP A 241 3.22 -29.30 -3.28
C ASP A 241 3.33 -30.80 -3.57
N GLN A 242 3.90 -31.19 -4.72
CA GLN A 242 3.89 -32.58 -5.17
C GLN A 242 5.06 -33.44 -4.68
N LEU A 243 6.22 -32.84 -4.36
CA LEU A 243 7.47 -33.58 -4.19
C LEU A 243 8.20 -33.25 -2.86
N GLU A 244 7.57 -32.52 -1.94
CA GLU A 244 8.12 -32.12 -0.63
C GLU A 244 9.60 -31.64 -0.74
N LEU A 245 10.55 -32.38 -0.15
CA LEU A 245 11.99 -32.10 -0.19
C LEU A 245 12.61 -32.23 -1.59
N GLY A 246 12.15 -33.19 -2.40
CA GLY A 246 12.57 -33.32 -3.80
C GLY A 246 12.07 -32.16 -4.65
N GLY A 247 10.87 -31.66 -4.35
CA GLY A 247 10.25 -30.52 -5.01
C GLY A 247 11.08 -29.26 -4.88
N LEU A 248 11.68 -29.05 -3.71
CA LEU A 248 12.55 -27.93 -3.44
C LEU A 248 13.83 -27.98 -4.31
N MET A 249 14.48 -29.14 -4.44
CA MET A 249 15.65 -29.28 -5.33
C MET A 249 15.28 -29.03 -6.80
N PHE A 250 14.18 -29.63 -7.29
CA PHE A 250 13.72 -29.41 -8.65
C PHE A 250 13.31 -27.95 -8.90
N SER A 251 12.67 -27.29 -7.93
CA SER A 251 12.26 -25.88 -8.01
C SER A 251 13.47 -24.95 -8.16
N SER A 252 14.55 -25.23 -7.43
CA SER A 252 15.82 -24.49 -7.56
C SER A 252 16.44 -24.66 -8.96
N LEU A 253 16.43 -25.89 -9.50
CA LEU A 253 16.95 -26.20 -10.83
C LEU A 253 16.12 -25.56 -11.95
N ILE A 254 14.79 -25.64 -11.86
CA ILE A 254 13.88 -25.02 -12.83
C ILE A 254 14.06 -23.50 -12.81
N THR A 255 14.17 -22.88 -11.64
CA THR A 255 14.35 -21.44 -11.54
C THR A 255 15.69 -20.99 -12.12
N LEU A 256 16.77 -21.74 -11.85
CA LEU A 256 18.08 -21.51 -12.47
C LEU A 256 18.03 -21.69 -13.99
N PHE A 257 17.43 -22.77 -14.47
CA PHE A 257 17.24 -23.00 -15.91
C PHE A 257 16.44 -21.87 -16.55
N ALA A 258 15.37 -21.42 -15.90
CA ALA A 258 14.53 -20.35 -16.38
C ALA A 258 15.29 -19.02 -16.46
N LEU A 259 16.17 -18.73 -15.50
CA LEU A 259 17.05 -17.56 -15.54
C LEU A 259 17.96 -17.58 -16.78
N PHE A 260 18.59 -18.72 -17.07
CA PHE A 260 19.39 -18.90 -18.30
C PHE A 260 18.53 -18.82 -19.57
N PHE A 261 17.34 -19.40 -19.55
CA PHE A 261 16.42 -19.38 -20.67
C PHE A 261 15.95 -17.95 -20.99
N VAL A 262 15.59 -17.14 -19.97
CA VAL A 262 15.26 -15.72 -20.15
C VAL A 262 16.46 -14.95 -20.68
N ALA A 263 17.65 -15.17 -20.13
CA ALA A 263 18.90 -14.57 -20.62
C ALA A 263 19.12 -14.84 -22.11
N TYR A 264 18.97 -16.09 -22.53
CA TYR A 264 19.08 -16.47 -23.93
C TYR A 264 17.94 -15.89 -24.78
N TYR A 265 16.70 -16.05 -24.34
CA TYR A 265 15.49 -15.67 -25.07
C TYR A 265 15.40 -14.15 -25.27
N VAL A 266 15.60 -13.35 -24.21
CA VAL A 266 15.59 -11.89 -24.30
C VAL A 266 16.67 -11.40 -25.25
N LYS A 267 17.88 -11.97 -25.17
CA LYS A 267 18.99 -11.63 -26.06
C LYS A 267 18.68 -11.97 -27.52
N LYS A 268 18.13 -13.16 -27.78
CA LYS A 268 17.81 -13.63 -29.14
C LYS A 268 16.61 -12.88 -29.74
N SER A 269 15.54 -12.72 -28.99
CA SER A 269 14.26 -12.17 -29.46
C SER A 269 14.19 -10.64 -29.39
N PHE A 270 14.91 -10.01 -28.46
CA PHE A 270 14.83 -8.57 -28.22
C PHE A 270 16.19 -7.86 -28.24
N GLY A 271 17.29 -8.56 -28.58
CA GLY A 271 18.63 -7.97 -28.59
C GLY A 271 18.76 -6.73 -29.49
N ALA A 272 18.11 -6.72 -30.65
CA ALA A 272 18.09 -5.57 -31.56
C ALA A 272 17.20 -4.39 -31.06
N TYR A 273 16.16 -4.69 -30.29
CA TYR A 273 15.27 -3.69 -29.70
C TYR A 273 15.89 -3.05 -28.44
N LEU A 274 16.57 -3.87 -27.62
CA LEU A 274 17.27 -3.46 -26.41
C LEU A 274 18.63 -2.81 -26.69
N SER A 275 19.23 -2.99 -27.86
CA SER A 275 20.47 -2.29 -28.23
C SER A 275 20.24 -0.80 -28.50
N GLN A 276 19.05 -0.40 -28.96
CA GLN A 276 18.68 1.00 -29.19
C GLN A 276 18.14 1.72 -27.95
N ARG A 277 17.58 0.98 -26.99
CA ARG A 277 17.13 1.50 -25.69
C ARG A 277 17.90 0.80 -24.60
N GLN A 278 18.91 1.47 -24.02
CA GLN A 278 19.61 0.99 -22.83
C GLN A 278 18.60 0.34 -21.85
N SER A 279 18.84 -0.93 -21.54
CA SER A 279 18.12 -1.82 -20.60
C SER A 279 16.69 -1.42 -20.18
N HIS A 280 15.70 -2.23 -20.57
CA HIS A 280 14.31 -2.03 -20.15
C HIS A 280 14.12 -2.46 -18.68
N LEU A 281 13.69 -1.54 -17.81
CA LEU A 281 13.48 -1.76 -16.36
C LEU A 281 12.74 -3.06 -16.04
N ALA A 282 11.67 -3.36 -16.78
CA ALA A 282 10.88 -4.58 -16.55
C ALA A 282 11.69 -5.88 -16.67
N VAL A 283 12.61 -5.94 -17.62
CA VAL A 283 13.47 -7.11 -17.83
C VAL A 283 14.47 -7.23 -16.68
N GLN A 284 14.99 -6.11 -16.18
CA GLN A 284 15.87 -6.10 -15.01
C GLN A 284 15.12 -6.59 -13.75
N LEU A 285 13.88 -6.13 -13.55
CA LEU A 285 13.02 -6.59 -12.45
C LEU A 285 12.68 -8.08 -12.56
N LEU A 286 12.47 -8.60 -13.77
CA LEU A 286 12.26 -10.04 -13.98
C LEU A 286 13.47 -10.85 -13.54
N TYR A 287 14.66 -10.48 -14.01
CA TYR A 287 15.86 -11.19 -13.60
C TYR A 287 16.05 -11.12 -12.09
N LEU A 288 15.89 -9.93 -11.51
CA LEU A 288 15.92 -9.71 -10.06
C LEU A 288 15.02 -10.69 -9.30
N PHE A 289 13.77 -10.79 -9.72
CA PHE A 289 12.80 -11.72 -9.16
C PHE A 289 13.27 -13.19 -9.29
N LEU A 290 13.71 -13.62 -10.47
CA LEU A 290 14.15 -15.00 -10.69
C LEU A 290 15.39 -15.35 -9.88
N ILE A 291 16.29 -14.40 -9.69
CA ILE A 291 17.47 -14.60 -8.85
C ILE A 291 17.05 -14.69 -7.38
N ALA A 292 16.21 -13.78 -6.90
CA ALA A 292 15.70 -13.80 -5.52
C ALA A 292 15.00 -15.10 -5.21
N LEU A 293 14.12 -15.54 -6.11
CA LEU A 293 13.39 -16.79 -5.97
C LEU A 293 14.35 -17.99 -6.01
N GLY A 294 15.26 -18.05 -6.98
CA GLY A 294 16.22 -19.15 -7.10
C GLY A 294 17.18 -19.25 -5.92
N THR A 295 17.67 -18.11 -5.44
CA THR A 295 18.56 -18.03 -4.27
C THR A 295 17.83 -18.37 -2.97
N GLY A 296 16.62 -17.83 -2.75
CA GLY A 296 15.80 -18.16 -1.59
C GLY A 296 15.45 -19.64 -1.50
N MET A 297 15.04 -20.26 -2.62
CA MET A 297 14.77 -21.69 -2.67
C MET A 297 16.00 -22.54 -2.41
N LEU A 298 17.16 -22.10 -2.90
CA LEU A 298 18.41 -22.80 -2.69
C LEU A 298 18.88 -22.68 -1.23
N VAL A 299 18.77 -21.49 -0.64
CA VAL A 299 19.03 -21.29 0.80
C VAL A 299 18.11 -22.19 1.62
N LEU A 300 16.81 -22.27 1.28
CA LEU A 300 15.87 -23.17 1.94
C LEU A 300 16.23 -24.65 1.75
N CYS A 301 16.69 -25.06 0.56
CA CYS A 301 17.23 -26.42 0.33
C CYS A 301 18.37 -26.69 1.29
N ILE A 302 19.35 -25.78 1.34
CA ILE A 302 20.53 -25.94 2.19
C ILE A 302 20.14 -25.95 3.67
N ALA A 303 19.21 -25.09 4.08
CA ALA A 303 18.71 -25.05 5.44
C ALA A 303 18.12 -26.39 5.89
N LEU A 304 17.35 -27.03 5.01
CA LEU A 304 16.67 -28.30 5.33
C LEU A 304 17.60 -29.51 5.23
N PHE A 305 18.56 -29.52 4.30
CA PHE A 305 19.49 -30.63 4.10
C PHE A 305 20.72 -30.57 5.01
N VAL A 306 21.11 -29.39 5.51
CA VAL A 306 22.44 -29.17 6.13
C VAL A 306 22.35 -28.70 7.59
N VAL A 307 21.33 -29.16 8.32
CA VAL A 307 21.25 -29.03 9.79
C VAL A 307 22.30 -29.90 10.52
N GLN A 308 23.09 -30.73 9.82
CA GLN A 308 24.08 -31.61 10.49
C GLN A 308 25.55 -31.19 10.38
N ASP A 309 25.95 -30.30 9.46
CA ASP A 309 27.37 -29.93 9.33
C ASP A 309 27.60 -28.58 8.63
N GLU A 310 28.04 -27.58 9.40
CA GLU A 310 28.26 -26.19 8.97
C GLU A 310 29.22 -26.06 7.77
N ALA A 311 30.13 -27.01 7.59
CA ALA A 311 31.16 -26.97 6.53
C ALA A 311 30.62 -27.24 5.12
N TYR A 312 29.52 -27.97 4.97
CA TYR A 312 28.93 -28.26 3.65
C TYR A 312 28.02 -27.14 3.16
N THR A 313 27.29 -26.49 4.07
CA THR A 313 26.56 -25.23 3.84
C THR A 313 27.51 -24.16 3.29
N LEU A 314 28.72 -24.11 3.86
CA LEU A 314 29.85 -23.23 3.52
C LEU A 314 30.30 -23.30 2.06
N LEU A 315 30.59 -24.51 1.60
CA LEU A 315 31.30 -24.77 0.35
C LEU A 315 30.34 -24.67 -0.84
N PHE A 316 29.08 -25.02 -0.60
CA PHE A 316 28.03 -25.01 -1.62
C PHE A 316 27.49 -23.59 -1.87
N THR A 317 27.25 -22.80 -0.82
CA THR A 317 26.79 -21.40 -0.95
C THR A 317 27.84 -20.50 -1.60
N THR A 318 29.12 -20.64 -1.21
CA THR A 318 30.22 -19.91 -1.84
C THR A 318 30.40 -20.29 -3.31
N ALA A 319 30.27 -21.57 -3.67
CA ALA A 319 30.31 -22.01 -5.06
C ALA A 319 29.17 -21.39 -5.90
N ILE A 320 27.96 -21.32 -5.35
CA ILE A 320 26.79 -20.76 -6.05
C ILE A 320 26.85 -19.24 -6.19
N LEU A 321 27.41 -18.53 -5.21
CA LEU A 321 27.66 -17.09 -5.30
C LEU A 321 28.74 -16.76 -6.34
N LEU A 322 29.73 -17.65 -6.52
CA LEU A 322 30.84 -17.47 -7.46
C LEU A 322 30.48 -17.81 -8.91
N ILE A 323 29.58 -18.76 -9.16
CA ILE A 323 29.21 -19.20 -10.53
C ILE A 323 28.67 -18.04 -11.40
N PRO A 324 27.72 -17.19 -10.94
CA PRO A 324 27.29 -16.00 -11.68
C PRO A 324 28.41 -14.97 -11.84
N ALA A 325 29.23 -14.76 -10.81
CA ALA A 325 30.35 -13.81 -10.87
C ALA A 325 31.38 -14.22 -11.94
N PHE A 326 31.63 -15.52 -12.11
CA PHE A 326 32.55 -16.05 -13.11
C PHE A 326 31.93 -16.13 -14.51
N ALA A 327 30.67 -16.55 -14.63
CA ALA A 327 29.98 -16.73 -15.91
C ALA A 327 29.78 -15.40 -16.68
N PHE A 328 29.69 -14.27 -15.98
CA PHE A 328 29.38 -12.97 -16.59
C PHE A 328 30.58 -12.02 -16.74
N ARG A 329 31.81 -12.52 -16.55
CA ARG A 329 33.08 -11.76 -16.59
C ARG A 329 33.39 -11.06 -17.93
N LYS A 330 32.67 -11.38 -19.03
CA LYS A 330 32.91 -10.83 -20.37
C LYS A 330 31.61 -10.43 -21.11
N LYS A 331 31.04 -9.26 -20.79
CA LYS A 331 30.41 -8.27 -21.71
C LYS A 331 29.52 -7.29 -20.94
N GLY A 332 29.70 -5.99 -21.22
CA GLY A 332 29.32 -4.84 -20.38
C GLY A 332 27.84 -4.67 -19.96
N ASN A 333 26.87 -5.40 -20.53
CA ASN A 333 25.46 -5.24 -20.17
C ASN A 333 24.92 -6.28 -19.18
N TYR A 334 25.60 -7.42 -18.99
CA TYR A 334 25.16 -8.49 -18.08
C TYR A 334 25.87 -8.42 -16.71
N LEU A 335 26.87 -7.55 -16.60
CA LEU A 335 27.66 -7.33 -15.39
C LEU A 335 26.87 -6.60 -14.30
N GLU A 336 25.87 -5.81 -14.70
CA GLU A 336 24.90 -5.23 -13.77
C GLU A 336 24.01 -6.33 -13.19
N LEU A 337 23.52 -7.23 -14.04
CA LEU A 337 22.65 -8.30 -13.60
C LEU A 337 23.33 -9.24 -12.61
N SER A 338 24.56 -9.66 -12.89
CA SER A 338 25.36 -10.50 -11.99
C SER A 338 25.62 -9.86 -10.63
N ALA A 339 25.61 -8.54 -10.57
CA ALA A 339 25.77 -7.82 -9.32
C ALA A 339 24.49 -7.74 -8.51
N ILE A 340 23.35 -7.53 -9.16
CA ILE A 340 22.08 -7.60 -8.44
C ILE A 340 21.84 -9.04 -7.99
N CYS A 341 22.26 -10.04 -8.79
CA CYS A 341 22.27 -11.43 -8.37
C CYS A 341 23.02 -11.62 -7.06
N PHE A 342 24.21 -11.04 -6.97
CA PHE A 342 25.06 -11.19 -5.80
C PHE A 342 24.45 -10.51 -4.57
N LEU A 343 23.96 -9.28 -4.71
CA LEU A 343 23.39 -8.51 -3.59
C LEU A 343 22.15 -9.17 -2.98
N VAL A 344 21.29 -9.72 -3.84
CA VAL A 344 20.13 -10.47 -3.39
C VAL A 344 20.56 -11.74 -2.69
N ALA A 345 21.46 -12.53 -3.29
CA ALA A 345 21.92 -13.79 -2.72
C ALA A 345 22.68 -13.62 -1.39
N SER A 346 23.49 -12.58 -1.28
CA SER A 346 24.24 -12.25 -0.08
C SER A 346 23.34 -11.61 0.99
N GLY A 347 22.32 -10.83 0.61
CA GLY A 347 21.30 -10.30 1.52
C GLY A 347 20.40 -11.40 2.10
N THR A 348 19.99 -12.37 1.28
CA THR A 348 19.24 -13.56 1.74
C THR A 348 20.10 -14.45 2.64
N TRP A 349 21.41 -14.54 2.36
CA TRP A 349 22.34 -15.27 3.22
C TRP A 349 22.54 -14.60 4.57
N THR A 350 22.69 -13.27 4.60
CA THR A 350 22.77 -12.53 5.87
C THR A 350 21.51 -12.67 6.71
N ALA A 351 20.33 -12.62 6.08
CA ALA A 351 19.06 -12.85 6.76
C ALA A 351 18.96 -14.29 7.29
N PHE A 352 19.47 -15.27 6.56
CA PHE A 352 19.52 -16.68 6.98
C PHE A 352 20.46 -16.91 8.17
N CYS A 353 21.67 -16.34 8.13
CA CYS A 353 22.61 -16.41 9.26
C CYS A 353 22.07 -15.75 10.53
N LEU A 354 21.33 -14.64 10.39
CA LEU A 354 20.64 -13.96 11.50
C LEU A 354 19.45 -14.79 12.02
N PHE A 355 18.67 -15.42 11.14
CA PHE A 355 17.48 -16.19 11.52
C PHE A 355 17.81 -17.48 12.30
N LEU A 356 18.93 -18.12 11.98
CA LEU A 356 19.33 -19.37 12.63
C LEU A 356 20.23 -19.16 13.87
N ASP A 357 20.42 -17.92 14.33
CA ASP A 357 21.36 -17.60 15.42
C ASP A 357 22.76 -18.21 15.20
N ILE A 358 23.17 -18.34 13.93
CA ILE A 358 24.49 -18.86 13.56
C ILE A 358 25.48 -17.70 13.77
N SER A 359 25.73 -17.37 15.03
CA SER A 359 26.73 -16.41 15.51
C SER A 359 28.14 -16.99 15.39
N SER A 360 28.44 -17.74 14.33
CA SER A 360 29.78 -18.27 14.10
C SER A 360 30.61 -17.23 13.33
N TRP A 361 31.77 -16.85 13.87
CA TRP A 361 32.80 -16.03 13.20
C TRP A 361 33.11 -16.52 11.77
N MET A 362 32.87 -17.81 11.52
CA MET A 362 32.97 -18.44 10.21
C MET A 362 31.96 -17.87 9.19
N GLY A 363 30.67 -17.71 9.55
CA GLY A 363 29.66 -17.12 8.68
C GLY A 363 29.94 -15.65 8.29
N LEU A 364 30.49 -14.87 9.23
CA LEU A 364 30.93 -13.49 8.96
C LEU A 364 32.13 -13.44 8.01
N THR A 365 33.19 -14.21 8.29
CA THR A 365 34.39 -14.21 7.44
C THR A 365 34.06 -14.63 6.00
N LEU A 366 33.11 -15.53 5.81
CA LEU A 366 32.67 -15.97 4.48
C LEU A 366 31.81 -14.97 3.74
N SER A 367 30.86 -14.34 4.43
CA SER A 367 30.03 -13.30 3.81
C SER A 367 30.88 -12.09 3.40
N ILE A 368 31.89 -11.71 4.19
CA ILE A 368 32.87 -10.68 3.84
C ILE A 368 33.77 -11.14 2.69
N THR A 369 34.35 -12.34 2.74
CA THR A 369 35.24 -12.82 1.66
C THR A 369 34.51 -12.96 0.34
N ALA A 370 33.28 -13.50 0.32
CA ALA A 370 32.44 -13.55 -0.86
C ALA A 370 32.18 -12.14 -1.42
N SER A 371 31.86 -11.19 -0.55
CA SER A 371 31.65 -9.78 -0.91
C SER A 371 32.92 -9.15 -1.49
N VAL A 372 34.08 -9.36 -0.88
CA VAL A 372 35.38 -8.88 -1.39
C VAL A 372 35.71 -9.50 -2.76
N ILE A 373 35.47 -10.81 -2.94
CA ILE A 373 35.67 -11.47 -4.24
C ILE A 373 34.79 -10.82 -5.32
N VAL A 374 33.54 -10.49 -5.02
CA VAL A 374 32.67 -9.78 -5.97
C VAL A 374 33.12 -8.36 -6.23
N TYR A 375 33.60 -7.64 -5.23
CA TYR A 375 34.21 -6.33 -5.41
C TYR A 375 35.38 -6.38 -6.41
N LEU A 376 36.23 -7.42 -6.30
CA LEU A 376 37.39 -7.62 -7.17
C LEU A 376 37.01 -8.07 -8.59
N ILE A 377 36.02 -8.95 -8.72
CA ILE A 377 35.57 -9.48 -10.03
C ILE A 377 34.76 -8.44 -10.80
N ASN A 378 33.88 -7.70 -10.12
CA ASN A 378 32.96 -6.78 -10.76
C ASN A 378 33.62 -5.41 -11.00
N GLN A 379 33.61 -4.92 -12.23
CA GLN A 379 34.18 -3.63 -12.62
C GLN A 379 33.18 -2.48 -12.56
N GLN A 380 31.89 -2.76 -12.35
CA GLN A 380 30.84 -1.74 -12.29
C GLN A 380 30.84 -1.06 -10.93
N HIS A 381 30.84 0.27 -10.95
CA HIS A 381 31.00 1.07 -9.74
C HIS A 381 29.87 0.88 -8.72
N TRP A 382 28.61 0.77 -9.13
CA TRP A 382 27.52 0.58 -8.15
C TRP A 382 27.64 -0.71 -7.39
N VAL A 383 28.06 -1.76 -8.08
CA VAL A 383 28.13 -3.10 -7.51
C VAL A 383 29.13 -3.07 -6.38
N ARG A 384 30.31 -2.50 -6.67
CA ARG A 384 31.33 -2.23 -5.67
C ARG A 384 30.79 -1.38 -4.53
N THR A 385 30.02 -0.33 -4.82
CA THR A 385 29.39 0.48 -3.77
C THR A 385 28.45 -0.34 -2.89
N VAL A 386 27.50 -1.08 -3.46
CA VAL A 386 26.51 -1.83 -2.65
C VAL A 386 27.19 -2.97 -1.91
N VAL A 387 28.16 -3.64 -2.52
CA VAL A 387 28.98 -4.67 -1.86
C VAL A 387 29.72 -4.07 -0.66
N VAL A 388 30.30 -2.87 -0.80
CA VAL A 388 30.92 -2.17 0.32
C VAL A 388 29.90 -1.81 1.40
N LEU A 389 28.73 -1.27 1.02
CA LEU A 389 27.65 -0.97 1.97
C LEU A 389 27.16 -2.22 2.71
N GLN A 390 27.11 -3.34 2.02
CA GLN A 390 26.72 -4.61 2.58
C GLN A 390 27.79 -5.19 3.51
N ILE A 391 29.08 -5.14 3.14
CA ILE A 391 30.17 -5.53 4.04
C ILE A 391 30.11 -4.68 5.32
N LEU A 392 29.91 -3.38 5.18
CA LEU A 392 29.75 -2.47 6.32
C LEU A 392 28.54 -2.88 7.17
N PHE A 393 27.41 -3.20 6.55
CA PHE A 393 26.21 -3.66 7.27
C PHE A 393 26.44 -4.99 8.01
N ILE A 394 27.09 -5.98 7.38
CA ILE A 394 27.39 -7.28 7.99
C ILE A 394 28.31 -7.12 9.20
N LEU A 395 29.41 -6.37 9.02
CA LEU A 395 30.34 -6.05 10.10
C LEU A 395 29.61 -5.39 11.26
N PHE A 396 28.66 -4.52 10.92
CA PHE A 396 27.90 -3.74 11.87
C PHE A 396 26.88 -4.57 12.65
N GLU A 397 26.03 -5.37 11.99
CA GLU A 397 25.08 -6.30 12.63
C GLU A 397 25.79 -7.36 13.49
N HIS A 398 26.93 -7.89 13.04
CA HIS A 398 27.68 -8.85 13.85
C HIS A 398 28.28 -8.20 15.11
N PHE A 399 28.77 -6.96 14.99
CA PHE A 399 29.24 -6.19 16.14
C PHE A 399 28.11 -5.89 17.13
N TYR A 400 26.85 -5.76 16.67
CA TYR A 400 25.68 -5.70 17.55
C TYR A 400 25.48 -6.99 18.33
N ALA A 401 25.34 -8.11 17.62
CA ALA A 401 25.02 -9.39 18.21
C ALA A 401 26.13 -9.84 19.17
N PHE A 402 27.39 -9.54 18.84
CA PHE A 402 28.53 -9.76 19.72
C PHE A 402 28.43 -8.95 21.01
N ASN A 403 28.06 -7.67 20.95
CA ASN A 403 27.96 -6.81 22.12
C ASN A 403 26.71 -7.06 22.97
N ASP A 404 25.57 -7.40 22.38
CA ASP A 404 24.34 -7.76 23.10
C ASP A 404 24.52 -9.06 23.90
N PHE A 405 25.27 -10.02 23.36
CA PHE A 405 25.61 -11.28 24.04
C PHE A 405 26.66 -11.13 25.17
N TYR A 406 27.48 -10.07 25.15
CA TYR A 406 28.61 -9.89 26.08
C TYR A 406 28.51 -8.66 27.02
N SER A 407 27.46 -7.83 26.97
CA SER A 407 27.46 -6.57 27.71
C SER A 407 26.77 -6.60 29.08
N SER A 408 27.61 -6.72 30.11
CA SER A 408 27.50 -5.85 31.30
C SER A 408 28.72 -4.92 31.50
N GLU A 409 29.76 -4.98 30.66
CA GLU A 409 31.04 -4.25 30.90
C GLU A 409 31.56 -3.32 29.78
N TYR A 410 30.92 -3.21 28.61
CA TYR A 410 31.50 -2.46 27.46
C TYR A 410 30.59 -1.35 26.90
N GLU A 411 30.46 -0.23 27.63
CA GLU A 411 29.65 0.93 27.19
C GLU A 411 30.25 1.71 26.00
N HIS A 412 31.58 1.78 25.86
CA HIS A 412 32.22 2.65 24.86
C HIS A 412 32.20 2.06 23.44
N GLU A 413 32.18 0.73 23.31
CA GLU A 413 32.10 0.04 22.02
C GLU A 413 30.68 0.10 21.43
N MET A 414 29.64 0.13 22.29
CA MET A 414 28.24 0.34 21.89
C MET A 414 27.98 1.73 21.27
N PHE A 415 28.81 2.76 21.54
CA PHE A 415 28.60 4.10 20.99
C PHE A 415 28.78 4.15 19.46
N PHE A 416 29.87 3.59 18.93
CA PHE A 416 30.10 3.58 17.48
C PHE A 416 29.02 2.79 16.75
N TYR A 417 28.58 1.68 17.35
CA TYR A 417 27.45 0.91 16.86
C TYR A 417 26.18 1.77 16.84
N HIS A 418 25.71 2.23 17.99
CA HIS A 418 24.49 3.02 18.10
C HIS A 418 24.53 4.26 17.19
N PHE A 419 25.69 4.89 17.02
CA PHE A 419 25.86 6.00 16.10
C PHE A 419 25.61 5.56 14.65
N PHE A 420 26.28 4.52 14.15
CA PHE A 420 26.11 4.12 12.75
C PHE A 420 24.72 3.49 12.48
N SER A 421 24.16 2.66 13.38
CA SER A 421 22.80 2.09 13.19
C SER A 421 21.75 3.19 13.18
N SER A 422 21.77 4.03 14.21
CA SER A 422 20.72 5.02 14.46
C SER A 422 20.74 6.13 13.44
N TYR A 423 21.91 6.45 12.86
CA TYR A 423 22.05 7.52 11.87
C TYR A 423 22.22 7.05 10.42
N SER A 424 22.35 5.74 10.15
CA SER A 424 22.51 5.17 8.79
C SER A 424 21.47 5.72 7.81
N PHE A 425 20.21 5.78 8.23
CA PHE A 425 19.09 6.39 7.51
C PHE A 425 19.42 7.79 6.93
N TYR A 426 20.04 8.66 7.72
CA TYR A 426 20.34 10.04 7.31
C TYR A 426 21.45 10.09 6.27
N TRP A 427 22.54 9.35 6.48
CA TRP A 427 23.68 9.35 5.58
C TRP A 427 23.37 8.65 4.24
N LEU A 428 22.57 7.59 4.25
CA LEU A 428 22.14 6.89 3.03
C LEU A 428 21.23 7.78 2.18
N SER A 429 20.25 8.46 2.79
CA SER A 429 19.38 9.40 2.06
C SER A 429 20.16 10.60 1.51
N LEU A 430 21.02 11.22 2.32
CA LEU A 430 21.88 12.32 1.90
C LEU A 430 22.83 11.89 0.78
N GLY A 431 23.49 10.74 0.94
CA GLY A 431 24.40 10.16 -0.06
C GLY A 431 23.70 9.92 -1.40
N SER A 432 22.46 9.41 -1.36
CA SER A 432 21.64 9.25 -2.56
C SER A 432 21.34 10.58 -3.26
N LEU A 433 20.88 11.60 -2.52
CA LEU A 433 20.57 12.92 -3.10
C LEU A 433 21.80 13.60 -3.70
N ILE A 434 22.94 13.55 -3.01
CA ILE A 434 24.20 14.11 -3.51
C ILE A 434 24.60 13.42 -4.80
N CYS A 435 24.58 12.08 -4.83
CA CYS A 435 24.94 11.32 -6.02
C CYS A 435 24.01 11.62 -7.20
N PHE A 436 22.69 11.67 -6.97
CA PHE A 436 21.74 12.05 -8.03
C PHE A 436 21.95 13.47 -8.49
N TYR A 437 22.09 14.46 -7.60
CA TYR A 437 22.31 15.85 -7.97
C TYR A 437 23.58 16.03 -8.83
N TRP A 438 24.70 15.43 -8.41
CA TRP A 438 26.00 15.51 -9.11
C TRP A 438 26.10 14.58 -10.33
N MET A 439 25.16 13.65 -10.53
CA MET A 439 25.12 12.77 -11.70
C MET A 439 25.14 13.60 -12.99
N GLY A 440 26.15 13.40 -13.84
CA GLY A 440 26.34 14.14 -15.10
C GLY A 440 27.07 15.48 -14.99
N ARG A 441 27.50 15.88 -13.77
CA ARG A 441 28.38 17.05 -13.54
C ARG A 441 29.83 16.64 -13.23
N THR A 442 30.04 15.37 -12.91
CA THR A 442 31.35 14.77 -12.63
C THR A 442 31.83 13.90 -13.78
N ARG A 443 33.14 13.64 -13.82
CA ARG A 443 33.73 12.61 -14.69
C ARG A 443 33.39 11.17 -14.26
N PHE A 444 33.05 10.97 -12.98
CA PHE A 444 32.66 9.68 -12.43
C PHE A 444 31.19 9.36 -12.68
N ASP A 445 30.87 8.09 -12.95
CA ASP A 445 29.49 7.62 -13.05
C ASP A 445 28.90 7.36 -11.66
N LEU A 446 28.12 8.33 -11.17
CA LEU A 446 27.47 8.30 -9.86
C LEU A 446 26.09 7.64 -9.88
N ARG A 447 25.51 7.33 -11.05
CA ARG A 447 24.15 6.77 -11.19
C ARG A 447 23.97 5.56 -10.29
N SER A 448 24.96 4.73 -10.45
CA SER A 448 25.20 3.53 -9.76
C SER A 448 25.16 3.65 -8.23
N MET A 449 25.99 4.52 -7.68
CA MET A 449 26.08 4.76 -6.24
C MET A 449 24.78 5.38 -5.70
N ALA A 450 24.13 6.24 -6.49
CA ALA A 450 22.86 6.87 -6.12
C ALA A 450 21.73 5.86 -5.89
N TRP A 451 21.59 4.87 -6.79
CA TRP A 451 20.61 3.79 -6.65
C TRP A 451 20.94 2.84 -5.51
N GLY A 452 22.23 2.53 -5.30
CA GLY A 452 22.67 1.70 -4.18
C GLY A 452 22.28 2.29 -2.83
N PHE A 453 22.61 3.57 -2.61
CA PHE A 453 22.19 4.31 -1.42
C PHE A 453 20.68 4.37 -1.25
N LEU A 454 19.94 4.64 -2.33
CA LEU A 454 18.48 4.75 -2.32
C LEU A 454 17.78 3.44 -1.94
N LEU A 455 18.19 2.32 -2.56
CA LEU A 455 17.56 1.03 -2.30
C LEU A 455 17.84 0.55 -0.88
N PHE A 456 19.08 0.74 -0.40
CA PHE A 456 19.46 0.36 0.95
C PHE A 456 18.78 1.22 2.01
N TYR A 457 18.63 2.52 1.75
CA TYR A 457 17.85 3.43 2.57
C TYR A 457 16.38 2.99 2.72
N VAL A 458 15.71 2.70 1.60
CA VAL A 458 14.31 2.25 1.60
C VAL A 458 14.16 0.91 2.31
N TYR A 459 15.07 -0.03 2.09
CA TYR A 459 15.11 -1.30 2.82
C TYR A 459 15.15 -1.07 4.33
N PHE A 460 16.07 -0.22 4.81
CA PHE A 460 16.25 0.05 6.24
C PHE A 460 15.03 0.73 6.89
N VAL A 461 14.32 1.60 6.16
CA VAL A 461 13.10 2.25 6.68
C VAL A 461 11.98 1.23 6.84
N PHE A 462 11.69 0.46 5.80
CA PHE A 462 10.55 -0.47 5.82
C PHE A 462 10.82 -1.73 6.66
N SER A 463 12.08 -2.16 6.80
CA SER A 463 12.40 -3.28 7.68
C SER A 463 12.02 -2.98 9.13
N LYS A 464 12.34 -1.78 9.64
CA LYS A 464 11.96 -1.36 11.00
C LYS A 464 10.44 -1.22 11.19
N SER A 465 9.74 -0.73 10.16
CA SER A 465 8.28 -0.55 10.19
C SER A 465 7.54 -1.87 10.32
N LEU A 466 7.91 -2.89 9.52
CA LEU A 466 7.23 -4.20 9.53
C LEU A 466 7.26 -4.90 10.90
N PHE A 467 8.29 -4.68 11.71
CA PHE A 467 8.41 -5.28 13.04
C PHE A 467 7.69 -4.50 14.16
N SER A 468 7.29 -3.24 13.94
CA SER A 468 6.79 -2.35 15.01
C SER A 468 5.26 -2.27 15.16
N TYR A 469 4.49 -2.97 14.32
CA TYR A 469 3.02 -2.96 14.36
C TYR A 469 2.37 -3.84 15.46
N HIS A 470 3.16 -4.44 16.37
CA HIS A 470 2.65 -5.36 17.40
C HIS A 470 2.58 -4.77 18.82
N MET A 471 2.56 -3.43 18.96
CA MET A 471 2.50 -2.77 20.27
C MET A 471 1.05 -2.42 20.63
N GLU A 472 0.65 -2.73 21.87
CA GLU A 472 -0.62 -2.30 22.47
C GLU A 472 -0.75 -0.77 22.44
N ALA A 473 -1.99 -0.28 22.29
CA ALA A 473 -2.25 1.15 22.17
C ALA A 473 -2.10 1.85 23.53
N ASP A 474 -1.01 2.60 23.71
CA ASP A 474 -0.91 3.64 24.75
C ASP A 474 -2.00 4.70 24.54
N GLU A 475 -2.46 5.36 25.62
CA GLU A 475 -3.37 6.51 25.53
C GLU A 475 -2.83 7.55 24.52
N LEU A 476 -3.70 8.00 23.60
CA LEU A 476 -3.31 9.02 22.62
C LEU A 476 -2.93 10.33 23.31
N PRO A 477 -1.94 11.06 22.78
CA PRO A 477 -1.51 12.31 23.39
C PRO A 477 -2.61 13.37 23.30
N GLN A 478 -2.95 13.96 24.45
CA GLN A 478 -3.90 15.07 24.52
C GLN A 478 -3.26 16.38 24.03
N ILE A 479 -3.94 17.09 23.13
CA ILE A 479 -3.46 18.34 22.53
C ILE A 479 -4.38 19.48 22.96
N ASN A 480 -3.91 20.29 23.91
CA ASN A 480 -4.68 21.42 24.45
C ASN A 480 -4.24 22.76 23.85
N THR A 481 -2.96 22.88 23.50
CA THR A 481 -2.38 24.10 22.93
C THR A 481 -1.76 23.88 21.56
N PHE A 482 -1.55 24.97 20.82
CA PHE A 482 -0.78 24.92 19.59
C PHE A 482 0.67 24.47 19.82
N SER A 483 1.24 24.74 21.01
CA SER A 483 2.58 24.28 21.36
C SER A 483 2.63 22.77 21.41
N ASP A 484 1.67 22.12 22.09
CA ASP A 484 1.58 20.66 22.18
C ASP A 484 1.46 20.03 20.79
N PHE A 485 0.59 20.60 19.95
CA PHE A 485 0.45 20.17 18.56
C PHE A 485 1.77 20.31 17.78
N PHE A 486 2.44 21.46 17.90
CA PHE A 486 3.70 21.72 17.20
C PHE A 486 4.79 20.75 17.66
N HIS A 487 4.89 20.47 18.96
CA HIS A 487 5.82 19.51 19.51
C HIS A 487 5.57 18.09 19.01
N LEU A 488 4.33 17.60 19.05
CA LEU A 488 3.98 16.28 18.52
C LEU A 488 4.17 16.17 17.01
N ALA A 489 3.73 17.17 16.24
CA ALA A 489 3.88 17.20 14.79
C ALA A 489 5.35 17.21 14.34
N THR A 490 6.22 17.87 15.13
CA THR A 490 7.67 17.93 14.88
C THR A 490 8.45 16.85 15.62
N PHE A 491 7.77 15.94 16.30
CA PHE A 491 8.36 14.85 17.08
C PHE A 491 9.39 15.32 18.12
N ASP A 492 9.04 16.41 18.82
CA ASP A 492 9.82 17.15 19.81
C ASP A 492 11.18 17.66 19.32
N LEU A 493 11.40 17.73 18.00
CA LEU A 493 12.68 18.14 17.42
C LEU A 493 13.20 19.45 18.02
N PHE A 494 12.32 20.41 18.31
CA PHE A 494 12.68 21.74 18.79
C PHE A 494 12.77 21.86 20.33
N ASN A 495 12.28 20.86 21.08
CA ASN A 495 12.34 20.84 22.55
C ASN A 495 13.44 19.92 23.08
N ARG A 496 13.90 18.95 22.29
CA ARG A 496 15.00 18.06 22.66
C ARG A 496 16.34 18.81 22.70
N PRO A 497 17.31 18.35 23.51
CA PRO A 497 18.66 18.90 23.44
C PRO A 497 19.22 18.78 22.02
N TRP A 498 19.91 19.83 21.56
CA TRP A 498 20.52 19.88 20.24
C TRP A 498 21.69 18.89 20.15
N ASP A 499 21.35 17.66 19.84
CA ASP A 499 22.26 16.56 19.57
C ASP A 499 22.42 16.33 18.06
N ILE A 500 23.26 15.36 17.70
CA ILE A 500 23.50 15.05 16.29
C ILE A 500 22.24 14.50 15.61
N HIS A 501 21.37 13.81 16.34
CA HIS A 501 20.10 13.32 15.82
C HIS A 501 19.20 14.48 15.38
N SER A 502 19.02 15.46 16.25
CA SER A 502 18.18 16.64 16.00
C SER A 502 18.75 17.46 14.84
N PHE A 503 20.07 17.61 14.77
CA PHE A 503 20.72 18.25 13.63
C PHE A 503 20.47 17.49 12.30
N LEU A 504 20.66 16.18 12.27
CA LEU A 504 20.47 15.36 11.06
C LEU A 504 19.00 15.31 10.63
N SER A 505 18.07 15.23 11.58
CA SER A 505 16.62 15.30 11.33
C SER A 505 16.24 16.64 10.71
N LEU A 506 16.75 17.75 11.24
CA LEU A 506 16.55 19.08 10.65
C LEU A 506 17.10 19.14 9.22
N VAL A 507 18.32 18.63 8.98
CA VAL A 507 18.91 18.58 7.63
C VAL A 507 18.04 17.76 6.67
N ALA A 508 17.55 16.59 7.10
CA ALA A 508 16.67 15.74 6.31
C ALA A 508 15.35 16.42 5.96
N SER A 509 14.78 17.19 6.91
CA SER A 509 13.55 17.95 6.67
C SER A 509 13.70 19.01 5.56
N LEU A 510 14.92 19.47 5.30
CA LEU A 510 15.21 20.52 4.30
C LEU A 510 15.56 19.97 2.91
N TYR A 511 15.63 18.65 2.73
CA TYR A 511 16.05 18.03 1.45
C TYR A 511 15.28 18.55 0.23
N ALA A 512 13.95 18.62 0.31
CA ALA A 512 13.12 19.05 -0.82
C ALA A 512 13.35 20.53 -1.18
N VAL A 513 13.39 21.42 -0.17
CA VAL A 513 13.60 22.87 -0.36
C VAL A 513 14.99 23.14 -0.91
N VAL A 514 16.03 22.53 -0.31
CA VAL A 514 17.42 22.70 -0.75
C VAL A 514 17.57 22.19 -2.18
N THR A 515 17.01 21.03 -2.51
CA THR A 515 17.03 20.49 -3.88
C THR A 515 16.38 21.45 -4.86
N PHE A 516 15.20 22.00 -4.54
CA PHE A 516 14.52 22.97 -5.38
C PHE A 516 15.37 24.23 -5.64
N LEU A 517 15.95 24.81 -4.58
CA LEU A 517 16.80 26.00 -4.68
C LEU A 517 18.07 25.75 -5.48
N LEU A 518 18.71 24.59 -5.30
CA LEU A 518 19.90 24.18 -6.06
C LEU A 518 19.62 24.05 -7.56
N LEU A 519 18.45 23.56 -7.94
CA LEU A 519 18.03 23.43 -9.34
C LEU A 519 17.72 24.79 -9.99
N HIS A 520 17.45 25.82 -9.19
CA HIS A 520 16.93 27.10 -9.68
C HIS A 520 17.86 28.31 -9.46
N LYS A 521 19.18 28.06 -9.30
CA LYS A 521 20.18 29.06 -8.93
C LYS A 521 20.36 30.22 -9.94
N ALA A 522 19.81 30.15 -11.16
CA ALA A 522 20.12 31.08 -12.26
C ALA A 522 19.03 32.12 -12.62
N GLN A 523 17.77 31.99 -12.18
CA GLN A 523 16.69 32.87 -12.69
C GLN A 523 15.50 33.08 -11.73
N GLN A 524 15.73 33.75 -10.60
CA GLN A 524 14.70 33.91 -9.56
C GLN A 524 13.55 34.85 -9.97
N ARG A 525 12.37 34.25 -10.22
CA ARG A 525 11.09 34.96 -10.32
C ARG A 525 10.34 34.84 -8.97
N PRO A 526 9.43 35.77 -8.64
CA PRO A 526 8.70 35.75 -7.36
C PRO A 526 7.93 34.44 -7.11
N ILE A 527 7.48 33.78 -8.17
CA ILE A 527 6.78 32.48 -8.07
C ILE A 527 7.66 31.34 -7.57
N HIS A 528 8.96 31.39 -7.83
CA HIS A 528 9.88 30.36 -7.35
C HIS A 528 10.07 30.48 -5.84
N TRP A 529 10.00 31.69 -5.28
CA TRP A 529 9.94 31.89 -3.83
C TRP A 529 8.64 31.34 -3.25
N LEU A 530 7.50 31.60 -3.89
CA LEU A 530 6.22 31.02 -3.48
C LEU A 530 6.24 29.49 -3.48
N ILE A 531 6.88 28.86 -4.47
CA ILE A 531 7.08 27.41 -4.53
C ILE A 531 8.02 26.94 -3.40
N ALA A 532 9.15 27.60 -3.19
CA ALA A 532 10.09 27.26 -2.13
C ALA A 532 9.44 27.36 -0.73
N ILE A 533 8.63 28.40 -0.50
CA ILE A 533 7.83 28.56 0.73
C ILE A 533 6.81 27.43 0.87
N GLY A 534 6.14 27.05 -0.22
CA GLY A 534 5.22 25.91 -0.21
C GLY A 534 5.90 24.59 0.13
N ILE A 535 7.06 24.31 -0.45
CA ILE A 535 7.85 23.11 -0.13
C ILE A 535 8.35 23.19 1.33
N LEU A 536 8.76 24.36 1.81
CA LEU A 536 9.17 24.55 3.20
C LEU A 536 8.01 24.31 4.17
N PHE A 537 6.81 24.77 3.83
CA PHE A 537 5.61 24.48 4.61
C PHE A 537 5.35 22.97 4.68
N LEU A 538 5.43 22.26 3.55
CA LEU A 538 5.36 20.78 3.55
C LEU A 538 6.46 20.16 4.42
N SER A 539 7.69 20.65 4.32
CA SER A 539 8.82 20.16 5.11
C SER A 539 8.57 20.29 6.61
N ILE A 540 8.02 21.42 7.05
CA ILE A 540 7.68 21.67 8.46
C ILE A 540 6.50 20.79 8.90
N SER A 541 5.47 20.63 8.06
CA SER A 541 4.29 19.81 8.35
C SER A 541 4.59 18.32 8.45
N PHE A 542 5.64 17.83 7.78
CA PHE A 542 5.99 16.41 7.73
C PHE A 542 7.42 16.14 8.20
N ILE A 543 7.93 16.92 9.15
CA ILE A 543 9.26 16.70 9.77
C ILE A 543 9.37 15.27 10.32
N SER A 544 8.30 14.76 10.91
CA SER A 544 8.19 13.40 11.44
C SER A 544 8.24 12.30 10.37
N VAL A 545 8.13 12.65 9.08
CA VAL A 545 8.15 11.72 7.93
C VAL A 545 9.26 12.11 6.94
N PRO A 546 10.54 11.99 7.31
CA PRO A 546 11.67 12.40 6.47
C PRO A 546 11.74 11.64 5.13
N LEU A 547 11.19 10.41 5.06
CA LEU A 547 11.09 9.63 3.81
C LEU A 547 10.22 10.34 2.76
N LEU A 548 9.09 10.95 3.17
CA LEU A 548 8.21 11.68 2.26
C LEU A 548 8.93 12.91 1.66
N ILE A 549 9.64 13.66 2.50
CA ILE A 549 10.43 14.83 2.10
C ILE A 549 11.54 14.42 1.13
N PHE A 550 12.24 13.32 1.41
CA PHE A 550 13.23 12.72 0.51
C PHE A 550 12.62 12.33 -0.84
N CYS A 551 11.44 11.70 -0.87
CA CYS A 551 10.75 11.36 -2.11
C CYS A 551 10.38 12.60 -2.94
N ILE A 552 9.99 13.70 -2.30
CA ILE A 552 9.70 14.97 -3.00
C ILE A 552 10.98 15.55 -3.61
N ALA A 553 12.12 15.47 -2.90
CA ALA A 553 13.42 15.85 -3.45
C ALA A 553 13.78 15.01 -4.70
N LEU A 554 13.54 13.69 -4.65
CA LEU A 554 13.75 12.79 -5.80
C LEU A 554 12.81 13.09 -6.97
N LEU A 555 11.54 13.42 -6.70
CA LEU A 555 10.60 13.84 -7.73
C LEU A 555 11.11 15.09 -8.47
N LEU A 556 11.65 16.08 -7.76
CA LEU A 556 12.26 17.25 -8.40
C LEU A 556 13.49 16.88 -9.25
N LEU A 557 14.35 15.99 -8.75
CA LEU A 557 15.53 15.52 -9.48
C LEU A 557 15.18 14.68 -10.71
N ALA A 558 14.07 13.93 -10.68
CA ALA A 558 13.64 13.05 -11.76
C ALA A 558 13.48 13.79 -13.10
N TYR A 559 13.03 15.05 -13.07
CA TYR A 559 12.99 15.92 -14.24
C TYR A 559 14.36 16.17 -14.84
N THR A 560 15.29 16.67 -14.02
CA THR A 560 16.64 17.03 -14.49
C THR A 560 17.41 15.85 -15.04
N LYS A 561 17.14 14.66 -14.51
CA LYS A 561 17.76 13.41 -14.95
C LYS A 561 16.98 12.72 -16.05
N GLN A 562 15.83 13.26 -16.45
CA GLN A 562 14.90 12.67 -17.41
C GLN A 562 14.64 11.18 -17.13
N SER A 563 14.60 10.81 -15.85
CA SER A 563 14.60 9.43 -15.40
C SER A 563 13.22 9.00 -14.93
N ARG A 564 12.53 8.22 -15.77
CA ARG A 564 11.22 7.62 -15.44
C ARG A 564 11.28 6.70 -14.22
N PRO A 565 12.32 5.85 -14.04
CA PRO A 565 12.41 4.99 -12.86
C PRO A 565 12.45 5.79 -11.55
N ILE A 566 13.20 6.91 -11.49
CA ILE A 566 13.24 7.76 -10.29
C ILE A 566 11.85 8.33 -9.99
N PHE A 567 11.15 8.82 -11.02
CA PHE A 567 9.80 9.37 -10.88
C PHE A 567 8.81 8.32 -10.32
N VAL A 568 8.75 7.14 -10.93
CA VAL A 568 7.81 6.09 -10.52
C VAL A 568 8.17 5.57 -9.13
N PHE A 569 9.44 5.31 -8.86
CA PHE A 569 9.91 4.83 -7.57
C PHE A 569 9.58 5.82 -6.44
N SER A 570 9.94 7.09 -6.61
CA SER A 570 9.65 8.13 -5.60
C SER A 570 8.15 8.33 -5.37
N LEU A 571 7.32 8.22 -6.42
CA LEU A 571 5.86 8.28 -6.27
C LEU A 571 5.31 7.10 -5.45
N VAL A 572 5.73 5.86 -5.74
CA VAL A 572 5.27 4.67 -5.02
C VAL A 572 5.70 4.71 -3.56
N ILE A 573 6.96 5.05 -3.29
CA ILE A 573 7.49 5.15 -1.92
C ILE A 573 6.85 6.31 -1.16
N ALA A 574 6.54 7.44 -1.80
CA ALA A 574 5.80 8.52 -1.16
C ALA A 574 4.40 8.06 -0.71
N ILE A 575 3.67 7.31 -1.56
CA ILE A 575 2.37 6.74 -1.21
C ILE A 575 2.50 5.77 -0.03
N ALA A 576 3.49 4.88 -0.07
CA ALA A 576 3.74 3.95 1.03
C ALA A 576 4.07 4.68 2.36
N SER A 577 4.87 5.74 2.31
CA SER A 577 5.20 6.55 3.49
C SER A 577 3.98 7.29 4.08
N LEU A 578 3.04 7.72 3.23
CA LEU A 578 1.79 8.32 3.69
C LEU A 578 0.85 7.27 4.31
N ALA A 579 0.85 6.05 3.78
CA ALA A 579 0.09 4.94 4.36
C ALA A 579 0.62 4.57 5.76
N GLU A 580 1.95 4.51 5.94
CA GLU A 580 2.56 4.31 7.26
C GLU A 580 2.25 5.48 8.22
N TYR A 581 2.29 6.73 7.72
CA TYR A 581 1.93 7.90 8.51
C TYR A 581 0.48 7.86 9.01
N TYR A 582 -0.45 7.30 8.24
CA TYR A 582 -1.85 7.12 8.64
C TYR A 582 -1.95 6.30 9.95
N TYR A 583 -1.26 5.16 10.00
CA TYR A 583 -1.31 4.22 11.14
C TYR A 583 -0.43 4.61 12.33
N SER A 584 0.35 5.70 12.26
CA SER A 584 1.22 6.10 13.36
C SER A 584 0.45 6.69 14.54
N LEU A 585 0.44 6.05 15.72
CA LEU A 585 -0.27 6.55 16.91
C LEU A 585 0.33 7.81 17.58
N LYS A 586 1.41 8.37 17.02
CA LYS A 586 2.13 9.52 17.59
C LYS A 586 1.36 10.85 17.52
N LEU A 587 0.53 11.00 16.50
CA LEU A 587 -0.29 12.19 16.28
C LEU A 587 -1.72 11.73 15.97
N PRO A 588 -2.75 12.23 16.69
CA PRO A 588 -4.12 11.86 16.40
C PRO A 588 -4.51 12.19 14.95
N LEU A 589 -5.36 11.33 14.35
CA LEU A 589 -5.89 11.44 12.99
C LEU A 589 -6.47 12.83 12.71
N LEU A 590 -7.17 13.44 13.66
CA LEU A 590 -7.75 14.77 13.48
C LEU A 590 -6.66 15.80 13.10
N TYR A 591 -5.55 15.82 13.81
CA TYR A 591 -4.45 16.76 13.58
C TYR A 591 -3.62 16.40 12.34
N LYS A 592 -3.47 15.10 12.03
CA LYS A 592 -2.91 14.64 10.75
C LYS A 592 -3.72 15.18 9.56
N SER A 593 -5.05 15.16 9.69
CA SER A 593 -5.95 15.64 8.64
C SER A 593 -5.77 17.14 8.37
N TYR A 594 -5.57 17.95 9.42
CA TYR A 594 -5.31 19.38 9.28
C TYR A 594 -4.02 19.66 8.52
N LEU A 595 -2.94 18.93 8.82
CA LEU A 595 -1.67 19.04 8.09
C LEU A 595 -1.85 18.68 6.61
N LEU A 596 -2.45 17.51 6.33
CA LEU A 596 -2.72 17.03 4.97
C LEU A 596 -3.57 18.01 4.16
N LEU A 597 -4.68 18.49 4.74
CA LEU A 597 -5.58 19.45 4.10
C LEU A 597 -4.89 20.80 3.87
N SER A 598 -4.18 21.34 4.87
CA SER A 598 -3.52 22.65 4.76
C SER A 598 -2.46 22.64 3.66
N VAL A 599 -1.65 21.58 3.57
CA VAL A 599 -0.61 21.45 2.54
C VAL A 599 -1.24 21.20 1.17
N GLY A 600 -2.30 20.39 1.10
CA GLY A 600 -3.08 20.17 -0.12
C GLY A 600 -3.68 21.48 -0.67
N VAL A 601 -4.24 22.33 0.19
CA VAL A 601 -4.75 23.67 -0.18
C VAL A 601 -3.62 24.59 -0.61
N ALA A 602 -2.50 24.64 0.14
CA ALA A 602 -1.35 25.44 -0.22
C ALA A 602 -0.83 25.08 -1.62
N PHE A 603 -0.68 23.79 -1.93
CA PHE A 603 -0.25 23.33 -3.25
C PHE A 603 -1.28 23.61 -4.34
N SER A 604 -2.58 23.54 -4.03
CA SER A 604 -3.64 23.96 -4.95
C SER A 604 -3.49 25.44 -5.33
N LEU A 605 -3.17 26.32 -4.37
CA LEU A 605 -2.91 27.74 -4.62
C LEU A 605 -1.64 27.97 -5.44
N ILE A 606 -0.57 27.19 -5.21
CA ILE A 606 0.65 27.20 -6.04
C ILE A 606 0.31 26.82 -7.48
N VAL A 607 -0.46 25.76 -7.69
CA VAL A 607 -0.89 25.31 -9.03
C VAL A 607 -1.71 26.40 -9.72
N ILE A 608 -2.67 27.01 -9.03
CA ILE A 608 -3.46 28.13 -9.58
C ILE A 608 -2.56 29.30 -9.98
N SER A 609 -1.59 29.65 -9.15
CA SER A 609 -0.63 30.74 -9.39
C SER A 609 0.26 30.44 -10.59
N LEU A 610 0.77 29.20 -10.69
CA LEU A 610 1.53 28.72 -11.84
C LEU A 610 0.71 28.83 -13.13
N TYR A 611 -0.58 28.46 -13.11
CA TYR A 611 -1.48 28.60 -14.27
C TYR A 611 -1.67 30.05 -14.70
N ARG A 612 -1.77 30.99 -13.75
CA ARG A 612 -1.93 32.42 -14.06
C ARG A 612 -0.67 33.02 -14.69
N GLN A 613 0.51 32.61 -14.25
CA GLN A 613 1.76 33.22 -14.67
C GLN A 613 2.34 32.66 -15.96
N TYR A 614 2.11 31.38 -16.25
CA TYR A 614 2.63 30.71 -17.44
C TYR A 614 1.51 30.18 -18.35
N PRO A 615 0.52 31.01 -18.76
CA PRO A 615 -0.63 30.52 -19.51
C PRO A 615 -0.18 29.63 -20.68
N GLU A 616 -0.84 28.48 -20.85
CA GLU A 616 -0.48 27.59 -21.96
C GLU A 616 -0.69 28.33 -23.27
N GLN A 617 0.39 28.50 -24.05
CA GLN A 617 0.24 28.86 -25.45
C GLN A 617 -0.58 27.76 -26.12
N GLN A 618 -1.54 28.17 -26.95
CA GLN A 618 -2.37 27.26 -27.75
C GLN A 618 -1.49 26.49 -28.74
N GLU A 619 -0.75 25.49 -28.27
CA GLU A 619 -0.30 24.42 -29.13
C GLU A 619 -1.59 23.78 -29.66
N HIS A 620 -1.77 23.78 -30.98
CA HIS A 620 -2.80 23.01 -31.65
C HIS A 620 -2.56 21.53 -31.32
N ILE A 621 -3.00 21.08 -30.14
CA ILE A 621 -3.09 19.67 -29.79
C ILE A 621 -4.20 19.15 -30.69
N GLN A 622 -3.80 18.63 -31.85
CA GLN A 622 -4.68 17.90 -32.75
C GLN A 622 -5.31 16.75 -31.95
N GLY A 623 -6.56 16.96 -31.50
CA GLY A 623 -7.45 15.91 -31.02
C GLY A 623 -7.96 15.97 -29.57
N HIS A 624 -8.05 17.10 -28.87
CA HIS A 624 -8.55 17.11 -27.47
C HIS A 624 -9.90 17.81 -27.24
N SER A 625 -10.87 16.97 -26.87
CA SER A 625 -12.20 17.18 -26.27
C SER A 625 -12.99 18.43 -26.68
N SER A 626 -13.79 18.28 -27.75
CA SER A 626 -14.96 19.13 -27.95
C SER A 626 -15.85 19.07 -26.70
N TYR A 627 -16.27 20.24 -26.19
CA TYR A 627 -17.20 20.35 -25.05
C TYR A 627 -18.35 19.36 -25.21
N THR A 628 -18.35 18.32 -24.38
CA THR A 628 -19.46 17.36 -24.40
C THR A 628 -20.41 17.72 -23.29
N LYS A 629 -21.63 18.18 -23.65
CA LYS A 629 -22.73 18.47 -22.70
C LYS A 629 -23.10 17.27 -21.81
N ARG A 630 -22.67 16.06 -22.16
CA ARG A 630 -22.90 14.82 -21.39
C ARG A 630 -22.20 14.82 -20.04
N ILE A 631 -21.00 15.40 -19.94
CA ILE A 631 -20.17 15.36 -18.72
C ILE A 631 -20.81 16.06 -17.51
N PRO A 632 -21.33 17.31 -17.61
CA PRO A 632 -22.04 17.92 -16.49
C PRO A 632 -23.32 17.15 -16.13
N ILE A 633 -23.99 16.54 -17.11
CA ILE A 633 -25.19 15.73 -16.87
C ILE A 633 -24.81 14.46 -16.12
N THR A 634 -23.75 13.77 -16.53
CA THR A 634 -23.30 12.54 -15.86
C THR A 634 -22.79 12.80 -14.46
N ALA A 635 -22.10 13.93 -14.24
CA ALA A 635 -21.71 14.35 -12.90
C ALA A 635 -22.92 14.60 -11.99
N LEU A 636 -23.97 15.25 -12.51
CA LEU A 636 -25.22 15.47 -11.79
C LEU A 636 -25.96 14.16 -11.51
N VAL A 637 -26.01 13.25 -12.48
CA VAL A 637 -26.62 11.92 -12.30
C VAL A 637 -25.86 11.12 -11.25
N THR A 638 -24.53 11.08 -11.30
CA THR A 638 -23.71 10.44 -10.27
C THR A 638 -23.99 11.05 -8.90
N LEU A 639 -24.04 12.37 -8.78
CA LEU A 639 -24.35 13.06 -7.53
C LEU A 639 -25.73 12.67 -6.97
N ILE A 640 -26.78 12.71 -7.81
CA ILE A 640 -28.14 12.35 -7.40
C ILE A 640 -28.21 10.88 -6.99
N LEU A 641 -27.58 9.98 -7.74
CA LEU A 641 -27.50 8.56 -7.40
C LEU A 641 -26.80 8.34 -6.06
N THR A 642 -25.64 8.99 -5.83
CA THR A 642 -24.92 8.86 -4.56
C THR A 642 -25.74 9.38 -3.39
N LEU A 643 -26.36 10.57 -3.51
CA LEU A 643 -27.18 11.14 -2.45
C LEU A 643 -28.44 10.29 -2.20
N GLY A 644 -29.05 9.76 -3.25
CA GLY A 644 -30.20 8.84 -3.14
C GLY A 644 -29.84 7.55 -2.41
N VAL A 645 -28.72 6.91 -2.77
CA VAL A 645 -28.21 5.72 -2.07
C VAL A 645 -27.89 6.06 -0.62
N ALA A 646 -27.18 7.16 -0.35
CA ALA A 646 -26.85 7.58 1.00
C ALA A 646 -28.12 7.81 1.85
N GLN A 647 -29.09 8.55 1.33
CA GLN A 647 -30.33 8.85 2.04
C GLN A 647 -31.17 7.59 2.28
N PHE A 648 -31.22 6.67 1.32
CA PHE A 648 -31.89 5.38 1.47
C PHE A 648 -31.25 4.56 2.60
N THR A 649 -29.91 4.43 2.61
CA THR A 649 -29.18 3.69 3.65
C THR A 649 -29.34 4.33 5.03
N ILE A 650 -29.26 5.67 5.11
CA ILE A 650 -29.51 6.43 6.35
C ILE A 650 -30.92 6.14 6.88
N HIS A 651 -31.94 6.28 6.02
CA HIS A 651 -33.32 6.07 6.43
C HIS A 651 -33.58 4.63 6.88
N GLN A 652 -33.05 3.64 6.16
CA GLN A 652 -33.14 2.24 6.56
C GLN A 652 -32.48 1.98 7.91
N ASN A 653 -31.31 2.58 8.17
CA ASN A 653 -30.63 2.40 9.45
C ASN A 653 -31.34 3.11 10.60
N GLU A 654 -31.82 4.34 10.40
CA GLU A 654 -32.62 5.05 11.41
C GLU A 654 -33.91 4.30 11.75
N ASP A 655 -34.60 3.74 10.76
CA ASP A 655 -35.81 2.96 11.00
C ASP A 655 -35.53 1.70 11.85
N VAL A 656 -34.38 1.04 11.65
CA VAL A 656 -33.95 -0.07 12.52
C VAL A 656 -33.65 0.44 13.93
N LEU A 657 -32.97 1.59 14.08
CA LEU A 657 -32.63 2.12 15.39
C LEU A 657 -33.85 2.61 16.19
N GLU A 658 -34.84 3.20 15.52
CA GLU A 658 -36.05 3.76 16.13
C GLU A 658 -37.14 2.72 16.39
N ASN A 659 -37.39 1.84 15.43
CA ASN A 659 -38.51 0.88 15.45
C ASN A 659 -38.07 -0.58 15.67
N GLY A 660 -36.76 -0.82 15.80
CA GLY A 660 -36.22 -2.17 16.04
C GLY A 660 -36.30 -2.60 17.49
N GLU A 661 -36.40 -3.92 17.68
CA GLU A 661 -36.43 -4.53 18.99
C GLU A 661 -35.04 -4.49 19.65
N SER A 662 -35.00 -4.20 20.95
CA SER A 662 -33.76 -4.17 21.74
C SER A 662 -33.28 -5.59 22.03
N ILE A 663 -32.02 -5.87 21.74
CA ILE A 663 -31.34 -7.12 22.09
C ILE A 663 -30.02 -6.76 22.74
N VAL A 664 -29.73 -7.29 23.93
CA VAL A 664 -28.46 -7.06 24.61
C VAL A 664 -27.61 -8.32 24.48
N LEU A 665 -26.41 -8.19 23.94
CA LEU A 665 -25.46 -9.29 23.76
C LEU A 665 -24.30 -9.12 24.72
N LYS A 666 -23.94 -10.19 25.43
CA LYS A 666 -22.80 -10.21 26.34
C LYS A 666 -21.49 -10.41 25.58
N LEU A 667 -20.50 -9.58 25.90
CA LEU A 667 -19.15 -9.67 25.34
C LEU A 667 -18.37 -10.82 25.97
N ALA A 668 -17.48 -11.44 25.19
CA ALA A 668 -16.59 -12.49 25.67
C ALA A 668 -15.48 -11.89 26.57
N PRO A 669 -14.91 -12.66 27.53
CA PRO A 669 -13.91 -12.16 28.47
C PRO A 669 -12.65 -11.62 27.77
N ARG A 670 -12.15 -10.48 28.30
CA ARG A 670 -10.98 -9.69 27.89
C ARG A 670 -9.98 -10.43 26.99
N ASP A 671 -10.02 -10.11 25.70
CA ASP A 671 -9.06 -10.62 24.74
C ASP A 671 -7.80 -9.70 24.71
N PRO A 672 -6.63 -10.17 25.15
CA PRO A 672 -5.36 -9.42 25.07
C PRO A 672 -4.91 -9.14 23.63
N ARG A 673 -5.64 -9.61 22.62
CA ARG A 673 -5.39 -9.35 21.18
C ARG A 673 -6.41 -8.40 20.54
N SER A 674 -7.36 -7.85 21.30
CA SER A 674 -8.27 -6.83 20.77
C SER A 674 -7.48 -5.61 20.31
N LEU A 675 -7.20 -5.55 19.02
CA LEU A 675 -6.44 -4.48 18.38
C LEU A 675 -7.27 -3.20 18.43
N MET A 676 -7.03 -2.38 19.45
CA MET A 676 -7.45 -0.99 19.48
C MET A 676 -6.67 -0.23 18.41
N GLN A 677 -7.26 -0.04 17.22
CA GLN A 677 -6.62 0.72 16.13
C GLN A 677 -6.90 2.22 16.21
N GLY A 678 -6.93 2.78 17.43
CA GLY A 678 -7.12 4.21 17.67
C GLY A 678 -8.53 4.75 17.43
N ASP A 679 -9.25 4.29 16.41
CA ASP A 679 -10.58 4.78 15.98
C ASP A 679 -11.72 3.73 16.03
N TYR A 680 -11.41 2.47 16.35
CA TYR A 680 -12.38 1.42 16.64
C TYR A 680 -11.82 0.32 17.55
N MET A 681 -12.72 -0.50 18.10
CA MET A 681 -12.40 -1.77 18.77
C MET A 681 -13.16 -2.92 18.13
N GLU A 682 -12.55 -4.10 18.18
CA GLU A 682 -13.16 -5.35 17.77
C GLU A 682 -13.80 -6.06 18.97
N LEU A 683 -15.05 -6.48 18.80
CA LEU A 683 -15.92 -7.04 19.82
C LEU A 683 -16.14 -8.53 19.55
N HIS A 684 -15.85 -9.33 20.56
CA HIS A 684 -16.18 -10.75 20.59
C HIS A 684 -17.37 -10.98 21.53
N TYR A 685 -18.30 -11.83 21.14
CA TYR A 685 -19.54 -12.09 21.88
C TYR A 685 -19.56 -13.50 22.42
N GLU A 686 -20.04 -13.67 23.66
CA GLU A 686 -20.22 -15.00 24.27
C GLU A 686 -21.18 -15.87 23.44
N LEU A 687 -22.15 -15.24 22.78
CA LEU A 687 -23.07 -15.89 21.84
C LEU A 687 -22.32 -16.65 20.71
N LEU A 688 -21.23 -16.08 20.20
CA LEU A 688 -20.47 -16.71 19.11
C LEU A 688 -19.74 -17.98 19.58
N ASN A 689 -19.27 -18.00 20.83
CA ASN A 689 -18.68 -19.21 21.42
C ASN A 689 -19.73 -20.30 21.55
N GLN A 690 -20.93 -19.97 22.03
CA GLN A 690 -22.06 -20.91 22.13
C GLN A 690 -22.47 -21.45 20.76
N VAL A 691 -22.47 -20.60 19.73
CA VAL A 691 -22.76 -21.02 18.35
C VAL A 691 -21.67 -21.95 17.83
N GLY A 692 -20.40 -21.66 18.10
CA GLY A 692 -19.26 -22.52 17.73
C GLY A 692 -19.34 -23.90 18.37
N ASP A 693 -19.68 -23.97 19.66
CA ASP A 693 -19.82 -25.24 20.39
C ASP A 693 -21.01 -26.08 19.88
N ALA A 694 -22.07 -25.43 19.41
CA ALA A 694 -23.29 -26.07 18.94
C ALA A 694 -23.28 -26.45 17.45
N LEU A 695 -22.34 -25.92 16.66
CA LEU A 695 -22.19 -26.24 15.24
C LEU A 695 -21.49 -27.62 15.09
N PRO A 696 -22.13 -28.62 14.46
CA PRO A 696 -21.46 -29.88 14.17
C PRO A 696 -20.36 -29.68 13.13
N ASN A 697 -19.17 -30.25 13.38
CA ASN A 697 -17.98 -30.15 12.51
C ASN A 697 -18.23 -30.52 11.03
N GLU A 698 -19.29 -31.28 10.73
CA GLU A 698 -19.62 -31.75 9.38
C GLU A 698 -20.52 -30.79 8.57
N GLU A 699 -21.16 -29.79 9.20
CA GLU A 699 -22.11 -28.86 8.54
C GLU A 699 -21.53 -27.46 8.25
N MET A 700 -20.21 -27.27 8.38
CA MET A 700 -19.47 -26.04 7.98
C MET A 700 -19.56 -25.71 6.46
N THR A 701 -20.38 -26.42 5.69
CA THR A 701 -20.60 -26.13 4.27
C THR A 701 -21.46 -24.88 4.02
N ASN A 702 -22.28 -24.48 5.00
CA ASN A 702 -23.08 -23.25 4.91
C ASN A 702 -22.32 -22.07 5.53
N SER A 703 -21.97 -21.08 4.71
CA SER A 703 -21.32 -19.83 5.15
C SER A 703 -22.20 -18.92 6.01
N LYS A 704 -23.47 -19.29 6.21
CA LYS A 704 -24.46 -18.55 6.98
C LYS A 704 -25.32 -19.47 7.81
N ALA A 705 -25.47 -19.13 9.08
CA ALA A 705 -26.42 -19.70 10.02
C ALA A 705 -27.27 -18.58 10.64
N TYR A 706 -28.37 -18.93 11.27
CA TYR A 706 -29.26 -18.03 11.98
C TYR A 706 -29.37 -18.51 13.43
N ALA A 707 -28.86 -17.70 14.36
CA ALA A 707 -29.00 -17.92 15.79
C ALA A 707 -30.35 -17.37 16.25
N LEU A 708 -31.28 -18.24 16.61
CA LEU A 708 -32.52 -17.86 17.28
C LEU A 708 -32.22 -17.64 18.76
N LEU A 709 -32.88 -16.64 19.35
CA LEU A 709 -32.56 -16.16 20.69
C LEU A 709 -33.73 -16.33 21.65
N THR A 710 -33.41 -16.51 22.93
CA THR A 710 -34.32 -16.23 24.04
C THR A 710 -33.89 -14.93 24.71
N LEU A 711 -34.87 -14.12 25.13
CA LEU A 711 -34.63 -12.87 25.86
C LEU A 711 -35.11 -13.02 27.30
N ASP A 712 -34.29 -12.57 28.24
CA ASP A 712 -34.70 -12.43 29.65
C ASP A 712 -35.45 -11.11 29.91
N GLU A 713 -35.81 -10.85 31.17
CA GLU A 713 -36.49 -9.61 31.58
C GLU A 713 -35.68 -8.34 31.30
N GLN A 714 -34.34 -8.45 31.26
CA GLN A 714 -33.41 -7.36 30.95
C GLN A 714 -33.06 -7.28 29.46
N ARG A 715 -33.69 -8.14 28.63
CA ARG A 715 -33.45 -8.32 27.19
C ARG A 715 -32.04 -8.80 26.83
N ILE A 716 -31.35 -9.45 27.76
CA ILE A 716 -30.10 -10.16 27.49
C ILE A 716 -30.45 -11.41 26.67
N ALA A 717 -29.77 -11.54 25.54
CA ALA A 717 -29.99 -12.63 24.60
C ALA A 717 -29.08 -13.82 24.90
N THR A 718 -29.70 -15.00 24.92
CA THR A 718 -29.01 -16.30 24.98
C THR A 718 -29.38 -17.16 23.78
N LEU A 719 -28.48 -18.05 23.36
CA LEU A 719 -28.73 -18.94 22.23
C LEU A 719 -29.87 -19.91 22.55
N CYS A 720 -30.93 -19.88 21.73
CA CYS A 720 -32.05 -20.83 21.81
C CYS A 720 -31.77 -22.05 20.94
N ARG A 721 -31.55 -21.82 19.63
CA ARG A 721 -31.21 -22.85 18.63
C ARG A 721 -30.59 -22.21 17.39
N ILE A 722 -29.98 -23.04 16.55
CA ILE A 722 -29.38 -22.64 15.28
C ILE A 722 -30.19 -23.22 14.13
N GLU A 723 -30.46 -22.41 13.12
CA GLU A 723 -31.06 -22.83 11.86
C GLU A 723 -30.18 -22.38 10.69
N PHE A 724 -30.09 -23.16 9.61
CA PHE A 724 -29.29 -22.80 8.43
C PHE A 724 -30.11 -22.08 7.35
N GLU A 725 -31.43 -22.20 7.43
CA GLU A 725 -32.36 -21.42 6.63
C GLU A 725 -32.96 -20.29 7.45
N LYS A 726 -33.46 -19.26 6.76
CA LYS A 726 -34.07 -18.12 7.43
C LYS A 726 -35.30 -18.62 8.23
N PRO A 727 -35.36 -18.41 9.56
CA PRO A 727 -36.39 -19.02 10.40
C PRO A 727 -37.78 -18.50 10.03
N GLN A 728 -38.72 -19.43 9.88
CA GLN A 728 -40.14 -19.15 9.68
C GLN A 728 -40.99 -19.40 10.93
N TYR A 729 -40.49 -20.25 11.82
CA TYR A 729 -41.16 -20.66 13.06
C TYR A 729 -40.24 -20.39 14.24
N PHE A 730 -40.79 -19.90 15.35
CA PHE A 730 -40.03 -19.47 16.54
C PHE A 730 -40.41 -20.27 17.79
N ASP A 731 -40.84 -21.52 17.62
CA ASP A 731 -41.32 -22.35 18.73
C ASP A 731 -40.28 -22.48 19.84
N GLY A 732 -40.62 -21.99 21.04
CA GLY A 732 -39.74 -22.01 22.21
C GLY A 732 -38.69 -20.90 22.28
N CYS A 733 -38.59 -20.03 21.26
CA CYS A 733 -37.68 -18.88 21.22
C CYS A 733 -38.46 -17.55 21.21
N ALA A 734 -37.74 -16.43 21.29
CA ALA A 734 -38.36 -15.11 21.14
C ALA A 734 -38.95 -14.95 19.72
N GLN A 735 -40.21 -14.53 19.64
CA GLN A 735 -40.91 -14.46 18.35
C GLN A 735 -40.30 -13.39 17.44
N GLY A 736 -39.92 -13.78 16.23
CA GLY A 736 -39.43 -12.85 15.21
C GLY A 736 -37.97 -12.42 15.37
N ILE A 737 -37.26 -12.88 16.41
CA ILE A 737 -35.89 -12.45 16.71
C ILE A 737 -34.88 -13.55 16.34
N TYR A 738 -33.90 -13.18 15.52
CA TYR A 738 -32.79 -14.04 15.16
C TYR A 738 -31.60 -13.20 14.71
N LEU A 739 -30.37 -13.70 14.83
CA LEU A 739 -29.17 -13.05 14.33
C LEU A 739 -28.51 -13.91 13.25
N PRO A 740 -28.26 -13.36 12.04
CA PRO A 740 -27.46 -14.07 11.06
C PRO A 740 -26.00 -14.12 11.53
N VAL A 741 -25.44 -15.33 11.58
CA VAL A 741 -24.04 -15.60 11.90
C VAL A 741 -23.35 -16.03 10.61
N THR A 742 -22.22 -15.40 10.30
CA THR A 742 -21.39 -15.73 9.14
C THR A 742 -20.17 -16.51 9.58
N LEU A 743 -19.85 -17.57 8.86
CA LEU A 743 -18.63 -18.36 9.05
C LEU A 743 -17.64 -17.97 7.95
N ASN A 744 -16.44 -17.53 8.34
CA ASN A 744 -15.40 -17.15 7.38
C ASN A 744 -14.57 -18.35 6.91
N SER A 745 -13.67 -18.13 5.93
CA SER A 745 -12.82 -19.19 5.35
C SER A 745 -11.82 -19.82 6.32
N TYR A 746 -11.58 -19.19 7.48
CA TYR A 746 -10.66 -19.67 8.51
C TYR A 746 -11.38 -20.36 9.67
N GLY A 747 -12.72 -20.45 9.61
CA GLY A 747 -13.56 -21.05 10.65
C GLY A 747 -14.00 -20.10 11.76
N ASP A 748 -13.70 -18.80 11.65
CA ASP A 748 -14.16 -17.82 12.64
C ASP A 748 -15.61 -17.43 12.39
N LEU A 749 -16.38 -17.40 13.47
CA LEU A 749 -17.76 -16.96 13.48
C LEU A 749 -17.84 -15.45 13.67
N SER A 750 -18.75 -14.82 12.95
CA SER A 750 -18.94 -13.38 12.99
C SER A 750 -20.42 -13.00 13.03
N LEU A 751 -20.71 -11.93 13.77
CA LEU A 751 -22.02 -11.28 13.78
C LEU A 751 -22.07 -10.13 12.77
N PRO A 752 -23.28 -9.66 12.37
CA PRO A 752 -23.44 -8.59 11.39
C PRO A 752 -22.79 -7.26 11.79
N THR A 753 -22.45 -7.08 13.07
CA THR A 753 -21.65 -5.97 13.55
C THR A 753 -20.75 -6.47 14.70
N GLN A 754 -19.44 -6.32 14.57
CA GLN A 754 -18.46 -6.67 15.62
C GLN A 754 -17.40 -5.60 15.81
N GLN A 755 -17.52 -4.46 15.13
CA GLN A 755 -16.63 -3.33 15.32
C GLN A 755 -17.43 -2.18 15.89
N PHE A 756 -16.89 -1.55 16.93
CA PHE A 756 -17.46 -0.34 17.49
C PHE A 756 -16.50 0.82 17.25
N PHE A 757 -16.92 1.73 16.36
CA PHE A 757 -16.19 2.95 16.05
C PHE A 757 -16.52 4.04 17.07
N PHE A 758 -15.48 4.64 17.65
CA PHE A 758 -15.58 5.71 18.65
C PHE A 758 -14.60 6.85 18.32
N PRO A 759 -14.76 8.04 18.93
CA PRO A 759 -13.79 9.12 18.78
C PRO A 759 -12.40 8.68 19.23
N GLU A 760 -11.38 9.05 18.46
CA GLU A 760 -10.00 8.66 18.73
C GLU A 760 -9.60 8.98 20.18
N GLY A 761 -8.96 8.02 20.86
CA GLY A 761 -8.46 8.19 22.23
C GLY A 761 -9.48 7.87 23.33
N LYS A 762 -10.69 7.42 22.98
CA LYS A 762 -11.68 6.90 23.94
C LYS A 762 -11.60 5.39 24.14
N GLY A 763 -10.51 4.73 23.69
CA GLY A 763 -10.34 3.28 23.77
C GLY A 763 -10.50 2.75 25.19
N GLU A 764 -9.78 3.32 26.17
CA GLU A 764 -9.89 2.92 27.58
C GLU A 764 -11.31 3.10 28.15
N TYR A 765 -11.97 4.21 27.79
CA TYR A 765 -13.32 4.50 28.26
C TYR A 765 -14.33 3.44 27.81
N PHE A 766 -14.21 2.93 26.59
CA PHE A 766 -15.09 1.88 26.09
C PHE A 766 -14.60 0.46 26.42
N ASN A 767 -13.36 0.31 26.90
CA ASN A 767 -12.79 -0.97 27.34
C ASN A 767 -13.48 -1.54 28.61
N GLN A 768 -14.28 -0.73 29.30
CA GLN A 768 -15.10 -1.17 30.43
C GLN A 768 -16.44 -1.81 29.99
N ALA A 769 -16.70 -1.91 28.68
CA ALA A 769 -17.91 -2.53 28.16
C ALA A 769 -17.97 -4.03 28.46
N GLU A 770 -19.12 -4.50 28.93
CA GLU A 770 -19.42 -5.93 29.10
C GLU A 770 -20.54 -6.41 28.18
N TYR A 771 -21.35 -5.49 27.66
CA TYR A 771 -22.46 -5.81 26.77
C TYR A 771 -22.51 -4.85 25.57
N GLY A 772 -23.03 -5.33 24.45
CA GLY A 772 -23.45 -4.51 23.31
C GLY A 772 -24.97 -4.47 23.20
N GLU A 773 -25.57 -3.29 23.14
CA GLU A 773 -27.00 -3.12 22.86
C GLU A 773 -27.23 -3.03 21.35
N TYR A 774 -28.03 -3.95 20.82
CA TYR A 774 -28.43 -4.03 19.42
C TYR A 774 -29.88 -3.62 19.23
N ARG A 775 -30.16 -3.07 18.05
CA ARG A 775 -31.51 -2.90 17.51
C ARG A 775 -31.71 -3.85 16.35
N PHE A 776 -32.75 -4.67 16.42
CA PHE A 776 -33.06 -5.67 15.42
C PHE A 776 -34.40 -5.40 14.74
N LYS A 777 -34.41 -5.41 13.41
CA LYS A 777 -35.65 -5.32 12.61
C LYS A 777 -35.48 -6.07 11.30
N GLU A 778 -36.41 -6.99 11.00
CA GLU A 778 -36.52 -7.69 9.71
C GLU A 778 -35.21 -8.34 9.20
N GLY A 779 -34.38 -8.87 10.11
CA GLY A 779 -33.11 -9.52 9.77
C GLY A 779 -31.90 -8.59 9.70
N LYS A 780 -32.06 -7.30 10.00
CA LYS A 780 -30.97 -6.34 10.15
C LYS A 780 -30.75 -6.02 11.64
N ALA A 781 -29.54 -6.24 12.11
CA ALA A 781 -29.11 -5.93 13.47
C ALA A 781 -28.06 -4.82 13.44
N LEU A 782 -28.27 -3.74 14.21
CA LEU A 782 -27.32 -2.63 14.33
C LEU A 782 -26.90 -2.46 15.79
N LEU A 783 -25.60 -2.37 16.03
CA LEU A 783 -25.05 -2.05 17.34
C LEU A 783 -25.30 -0.56 17.63
N LEU A 784 -26.10 -0.28 18.67
CA LEU A 784 -26.48 1.06 19.07
C LEU A 784 -25.43 1.68 20.00
N ARG A 785 -25.03 0.95 21.05
CA ARG A 785 -24.07 1.41 22.07
C ARG A 785 -23.51 0.24 22.88
N LEU A 786 -22.46 0.53 23.63
CA LEU A 786 -21.87 -0.38 24.61
C LEU A 786 -22.46 -0.11 26.00
N LEU A 787 -22.58 -1.15 26.82
CA LEU A 787 -23.09 -1.06 28.19
C LEU A 787 -22.06 -1.62 29.19
N ASN A 788 -22.03 -1.04 30.38
CA ASN A 788 -21.24 -1.51 31.51
C ASN A 788 -21.92 -2.69 32.25
N THR A 789 -21.31 -3.14 33.35
CA THR A 789 -21.82 -4.18 34.27
C THR A 789 -23.24 -3.90 34.79
N GLU A 790 -23.61 -2.62 34.92
CA GLU A 790 -24.92 -2.17 35.41
C GLU A 790 -25.95 -1.97 34.29
N LEU A 791 -25.64 -2.40 33.06
CA LEU A 791 -26.45 -2.18 31.84
C LEU A 791 -26.69 -0.68 31.52
N GLN A 792 -25.83 0.20 32.01
CA GLN A 792 -25.84 1.62 31.68
C GLN A 792 -24.98 1.86 30.43
N GLY A 793 -25.47 2.74 29.55
CA GLY A 793 -24.75 3.10 28.33
C GLY A 793 -23.47 3.88 28.62
N LEU A 794 -22.39 3.46 27.96
CA LEU A 794 -21.12 4.16 27.86
C LEU A 794 -21.18 5.23 26.74
#